data_AF-A0A2W6CBR7-F1
#
_entry.id   AF-A0A2W6CBR7-F1
#
_cell.length_a   1.000
_cell.length_b   1.000
_cell.length_c   1.000
_cell.angle_alpha   90.00
_cell.angle_beta   90.00
_cell.angle_gamma   90.00
#
_symmetry.space_group_name_H-M   'P 1'
#
loop_
_entity.id
_entity.type
_entity.pdbx_description
1 polymer ?
#
loop_
_entity_poly.entity_id
_entity_poly.type
_entity_poly.pdbx_seq_one_letter_code
_entity_poly.pdbx_strand_id
1 'polypeptide(L)'
;MVAAVAVLALAAVVITITALAGSAPAVHTHSQFVAGTPEAGRAVRLDTTLYLPAKTPAPAVLLAHGFGGSKSSVASEARSLARHGYVVLAYTARGFGESGGLVHLDAPNYEVHDASLLVTHLVSLPQVSRAGGQPRIAVAGGSYGGALALLLAGTDPRIQAVGADITWNDLAQALFPNANGAPPGVFKKLWAGYLFQAANTGPGADPACGRFAPELCAAYEQAARTGTPSTALLALMRASSPATVLDKITAPTLLTQGEQDALFPLSEADANARGIAAHGTPVRVTWRAGGHDGADGASEVLSALTGWLGDVFGGRVRGQQPFEISEQGSAISTASGRTVDRTLHVDGYPGVPGAAAPRREVTVSGPPQTITAPAGGNPAAVTSLPVIGSLLAGVAQLPAFSALGTIPGQGAQFLSARLPARVLIAGASTVTVTITARTSTDAILFVALHDVAPGGDDVLPSNLVAPLHLTGLQPGTPRTVVVQLPAVVREVAAGHRLRLSVATTDLAYQLPADPRAYTVALAGLSAPLSIPTADGRVVHPGHPAAWLLTGLAGCVLAGATVMFVFARRRRALHADPDLAAVPVSIAGLVKEYADGYRAVDDVTFRVERGQVVGLLGPNGAGKTTTLRVLVGLIRPTAGVIHVFGEPVRPGAAVLARLGAFIEGPGFLPHLSGRENLRLFWAATGRADDEADFDTALDIAGLGTSIERRVKTYSHGMKQRLGIAQAMLGLPEVLVLDEPTNGLDPPQIAEMREVLRRYAESGRTVVVSSHLLAEVEQTCTHVVVMHRGRLVAAGSVSDIAGAGGVQLAVEEPDRAAKVLAAAGIAAHPVPARRALEDVFLDLVAEEPR
;
A
#
# COMPACT_ATOMS: atom_id res chain seq x y z
N MET A 1 5.73 15.30 20.75
CA MET A 1 5.85 13.91 21.25
C MET A 1 4.63 13.07 20.91
N VAL A 2 3.39 13.54 21.14
CA VAL A 2 2.15 12.81 20.77
C VAL A 2 2.05 12.47 19.28
N ALA A 3 2.45 13.38 18.39
CA ALA A 3 2.50 13.12 16.94
C ALA A 3 3.54 12.05 16.56
N ALA A 4 4.71 12.05 17.19
CA ALA A 4 5.75 11.04 16.94
C ALA A 4 5.34 9.65 17.44
N VAL A 5 4.62 9.59 18.57
CA VAL A 5 4.04 8.34 19.09
C VAL A 5 2.90 7.84 18.22
N ALA A 6 2.06 8.74 17.68
CA ALA A 6 1.02 8.36 16.72
C ALA A 6 1.62 7.82 15.41
N VAL A 7 2.70 8.44 14.90
CA VAL A 7 3.42 7.95 13.71
C VAL A 7 4.11 6.61 13.98
N LEU A 8 4.73 6.42 15.14
CA LEU A 8 5.34 5.14 15.53
C LEU A 8 4.29 4.06 15.77
N ALA A 9 3.11 4.39 16.30
CA ALA A 9 2.00 3.46 16.46
C ALA A 9 1.40 3.09 15.10
N LEU A 10 1.25 4.06 14.18
CA LEU A 10 0.80 3.79 12.82
C LEU A 10 1.83 2.94 12.06
N ALA A 11 3.12 3.25 12.20
CA ALA A 11 4.20 2.46 11.63
C ALA A 11 4.24 1.05 12.23
N ALA A 12 4.05 0.90 13.55
CA ALA A 12 3.97 -0.40 14.19
C ALA A 12 2.74 -1.18 13.73
N VAL A 13 1.57 -0.54 13.56
CA VAL A 13 0.36 -1.18 13.01
C VAL A 13 0.59 -1.60 11.57
N VAL A 14 1.20 -0.76 10.72
CA VAL A 14 1.57 -1.11 9.35
C VAL A 14 2.57 -2.26 9.33
N ILE A 15 3.61 -2.22 10.17
CA ILE A 15 4.62 -3.28 10.31
C ILE A 15 3.98 -4.59 10.80
N THR A 16 3.04 -4.51 11.75
CA THR A 16 2.35 -5.68 12.30
C THR A 16 1.34 -6.24 11.30
N ILE A 17 0.68 -5.40 10.50
CA ILE A 17 -0.17 -5.84 9.38
C ILE A 17 0.69 -6.49 8.30
N THR A 18 1.87 -5.95 7.98
CA THR A 18 2.81 -6.60 7.05
C THR A 18 3.48 -7.85 7.62
N ALA A 19 3.54 -8.00 8.95
CA ALA A 19 4.09 -9.18 9.62
C ALA A 19 3.02 -10.28 9.86
N LEU A 20 1.75 -9.90 10.04
CA LEU A 20 0.59 -10.79 10.11
C LEU A 20 0.10 -11.20 8.71
N ALA A 21 0.34 -10.37 7.69
CA ALA A 21 0.33 -10.80 6.30
C ALA A 21 1.56 -11.68 6.08
N GLY A 22 1.45 -12.94 6.49
CA GLY A 22 2.54 -13.90 6.39
C GLY A 22 3.22 -13.83 5.03
N SER A 23 4.54 -13.96 5.01
CA SER A 23 5.37 -13.99 3.81
C SER A 23 4.66 -14.84 2.75
N ALA A 24 4.29 -14.23 1.62
CA ALA A 24 3.55 -14.94 0.59
C ALA A 24 4.26 -16.27 0.28
N PRO A 25 3.54 -17.41 0.22
CA PRO A 25 4.17 -18.72 0.09
C PRO A 25 5.12 -18.72 -1.11
N ALA A 26 6.33 -19.22 -0.89
CA ALA A 26 7.36 -19.26 -1.91
C ALA A 26 6.87 -20.07 -3.12
N VAL A 27 6.92 -19.48 -4.31
CA VAL A 27 6.61 -20.15 -5.58
C VAL A 27 7.94 -20.56 -6.21
N HIS A 28 8.12 -21.85 -6.46
CA HIS A 28 9.31 -22.35 -7.15
C HIS A 28 9.08 -22.37 -8.65
N THR A 29 10.04 -21.89 -9.44
CA THR A 29 9.93 -21.80 -10.90
C THR A 29 11.00 -22.62 -11.59
N HIS A 30 10.62 -23.38 -12.62
CA HIS A 30 11.55 -24.13 -13.47
C HIS A 30 11.26 -23.83 -14.95
N SER A 31 12.22 -23.21 -15.65
CA SER A 31 12.14 -23.00 -17.10
C SER A 31 12.74 -24.17 -17.86
N GLN A 32 12.09 -24.61 -18.93
CA GLN A 32 12.57 -25.67 -19.81
C GLN A 32 11.92 -25.58 -21.18
N PHE A 33 12.52 -26.23 -22.17
CA PHE A 33 11.88 -26.41 -23.47
C PHE A 33 11.16 -27.75 -23.52
N VAL A 34 9.91 -27.74 -23.99
CA VAL A 34 9.11 -28.94 -24.26
C VAL A 34 9.03 -29.15 -25.78
N ALA A 35 8.98 -30.41 -26.23
CA ALA A 35 8.83 -30.70 -27.65
C ALA A 35 7.45 -30.25 -28.17
N GLY A 36 7.45 -29.51 -29.28
CA GLY A 36 6.24 -29.16 -30.02
C GLY A 36 6.09 -30.00 -31.30
N THR A 37 5.01 -29.78 -32.02
CA THR A 37 4.69 -30.43 -33.28
C THR A 37 5.75 -30.08 -34.33
N PRO A 38 6.44 -31.07 -34.93
CA PRO A 38 7.41 -30.83 -35.99
C PRO A 38 6.79 -30.08 -37.17
N GLU A 39 7.58 -29.20 -37.79
CA GLU A 39 7.13 -28.36 -38.90
C GLU A 39 8.16 -28.42 -40.03
N ALA A 40 7.69 -28.72 -41.25
CA ALA A 40 8.54 -28.90 -42.44
C ALA A 40 9.75 -29.85 -42.20
N GLY A 41 9.53 -30.94 -41.46
CA GLY A 41 10.57 -31.92 -41.13
C GLY A 41 11.57 -31.47 -40.05
N ARG A 42 11.38 -30.30 -39.43
CA ARG A 42 12.23 -29.79 -38.35
C ARG A 42 11.53 -29.95 -37.00
N ALA A 43 12.31 -30.32 -35.98
CA ALA A 43 11.82 -30.37 -34.61
C ALA A 43 11.51 -28.94 -34.10
N VAL A 44 10.33 -28.76 -33.51
CA VAL A 44 9.93 -27.51 -32.84
C VAL A 44 10.08 -27.69 -31.33
N ARG A 45 10.58 -26.66 -30.65
CA ARG A 45 10.68 -26.61 -29.19
C ARG A 45 9.92 -25.39 -28.69
N LEU A 46 9.15 -25.59 -27.63
CA LEU A 46 8.34 -24.57 -26.99
C LEU A 46 9.00 -24.17 -25.68
N ASP A 47 9.26 -22.89 -25.51
CA ASP A 47 9.83 -22.34 -24.29
C ASP A 47 8.77 -22.26 -23.19
N THR A 48 9.02 -22.92 -22.05
CA THR A 48 8.07 -23.05 -20.95
C THR A 48 8.65 -22.62 -19.61
N THR A 49 7.78 -22.26 -18.67
CA THR A 49 8.11 -22.08 -17.25
C THR A 49 7.03 -22.74 -16.40
N LEU A 50 7.45 -23.70 -15.58
CA LEU A 50 6.63 -24.37 -14.58
C LEU A 50 6.69 -23.57 -13.26
N TYR A 51 5.54 -23.29 -12.67
CA TYR A 51 5.37 -22.65 -11.37
C TYR A 51 4.74 -23.64 -10.41
N LEU A 52 5.43 -23.91 -9.30
CA LEU A 52 5.02 -24.90 -8.31
C LEU A 52 4.46 -24.23 -7.06
N PRO A 53 3.29 -24.68 -6.57
CA PRO A 53 2.73 -24.24 -5.30
C PRO A 53 3.54 -24.83 -4.13
N ALA A 54 3.31 -24.30 -2.93
CA ALA A 54 3.97 -24.79 -1.71
C ALA A 54 3.62 -26.27 -1.37
N LYS A 55 2.50 -26.78 -1.86
CA LYS A 55 2.04 -28.16 -1.63
C LYS A 55 1.73 -28.83 -2.96
N THR A 56 2.35 -29.98 -3.21
CA THR A 56 2.08 -30.86 -4.36
C THR A 56 1.88 -32.30 -3.85
N PRO A 57 1.15 -33.19 -4.57
CA PRO A 57 0.50 -32.96 -5.85
C PRO A 57 -0.70 -31.99 -5.79
N ALA A 58 -0.92 -31.20 -6.84
CA ALA A 58 -2.02 -30.24 -6.91
C ALA A 58 -2.65 -30.15 -8.32
N PRO A 59 -3.86 -29.59 -8.49
CA PRO A 59 -4.45 -29.39 -9.82
C PRO A 59 -3.55 -28.48 -10.67
N ALA A 60 -3.50 -28.74 -11.98
CA ALA A 60 -2.64 -28.01 -12.89
C ALA A 60 -3.42 -27.05 -13.79
N VAL A 61 -2.76 -25.96 -14.21
CA VAL A 61 -3.28 -24.99 -15.19
C VAL A 61 -2.25 -24.82 -16.30
N LEU A 62 -2.62 -25.13 -17.54
CA LEU A 62 -1.90 -24.66 -18.71
C LEU A 62 -2.33 -23.23 -19.00
N LEU A 63 -1.42 -22.27 -18.89
CA LEU A 63 -1.71 -20.85 -19.05
C LEU A 63 -1.16 -20.35 -20.39
N ALA A 64 -2.06 -20.04 -21.31
CA ALA A 64 -1.75 -19.55 -22.65
C ALA A 64 -1.75 -18.00 -22.68
N HIS A 65 -0.81 -17.43 -23.43
CA HIS A 65 -0.68 -15.98 -23.57
C HIS A 65 -1.58 -15.42 -24.69
N GLY A 66 -1.91 -14.12 -24.60
CA GLY A 66 -2.55 -13.39 -25.69
C GLY A 66 -1.62 -13.20 -26.90
N PHE A 67 -2.18 -12.76 -28.03
CA PHE A 67 -1.41 -12.63 -29.27
C PHE A 67 -0.23 -11.65 -29.10
N GLY A 68 0.95 -11.98 -29.63
CA GLY A 68 2.17 -11.17 -29.44
C GLY A 68 2.79 -11.27 -28.04
N GLY A 69 2.15 -11.99 -27.12
CA GLY A 69 2.67 -12.28 -25.79
C GLY A 69 3.69 -13.41 -25.73
N SER A 70 4.03 -13.81 -24.51
CA SER A 70 4.93 -14.94 -24.22
C SER A 70 4.67 -15.49 -22.81
N LYS A 71 5.38 -16.53 -22.39
CA LYS A 71 5.33 -17.02 -20.99
C LYS A 71 5.59 -15.91 -19.95
N SER A 72 6.35 -14.88 -20.32
CA SER A 72 6.66 -13.73 -19.45
C SER A 72 5.45 -12.80 -19.27
N SER A 73 4.61 -12.67 -20.30
CA SER A 73 3.42 -11.80 -20.25
C SER A 73 2.36 -12.28 -19.27
N VAL A 74 2.32 -13.59 -18.98
CA VAL A 74 1.38 -14.21 -18.03
C VAL A 74 2.05 -14.68 -16.74
N ALA A 75 3.29 -14.23 -16.48
CA ALA A 75 4.08 -14.69 -15.33
C ALA A 75 3.49 -14.24 -13.99
N SER A 76 2.79 -13.10 -13.97
CA SER A 76 2.19 -12.56 -12.74
C SER A 76 0.98 -13.39 -12.31
N GLU A 77 0.16 -13.75 -13.28
CA GLU A 77 -1.02 -14.61 -13.19
C GLU A 77 -0.60 -16.03 -12.81
N ALA A 78 0.45 -16.56 -13.46
CA ALA A 78 0.98 -17.88 -13.13
C ALA A 78 1.48 -17.96 -11.68
N ARG A 79 2.21 -16.93 -11.20
CA ARG A 79 2.63 -16.87 -9.78
C ARG A 79 1.45 -16.77 -8.84
N SER A 80 0.41 -16.01 -9.19
CA SER A 80 -0.79 -15.88 -8.37
C SER A 80 -1.54 -17.21 -8.26
N LEU A 81 -1.80 -17.88 -9.39
CA LEU A 81 -2.41 -19.21 -9.40
C LEU A 81 -1.57 -20.23 -8.61
N ALA A 82 -0.24 -20.19 -8.73
CA ALA A 82 0.64 -21.04 -7.92
C ALA A 82 0.53 -20.75 -6.41
N ARG A 83 0.39 -19.49 -6.00
CA ARG A 83 0.11 -19.15 -4.58
C ARG A 83 -1.26 -19.67 -4.12
N HIS A 84 -2.23 -19.77 -5.03
CA HIS A 84 -3.55 -20.35 -4.77
C HIS A 84 -3.57 -21.89 -4.87
N GLY A 85 -2.41 -22.53 -4.95
CA GLY A 85 -2.29 -23.98 -4.86
C GLY A 85 -2.37 -24.72 -6.20
N TYR A 86 -2.15 -24.05 -7.33
CA TYR A 86 -2.13 -24.69 -8.65
C TYR A 86 -0.70 -24.95 -9.15
N VAL A 87 -0.46 -26.07 -9.82
CA VAL A 87 0.74 -26.23 -10.67
C VAL A 87 0.48 -25.50 -11.98
N VAL A 88 1.28 -24.49 -12.32
CA VAL A 88 1.03 -23.70 -13.55
C VAL A 88 2.14 -23.92 -14.55
N LEU A 89 1.79 -24.29 -15.78
CA LEU A 89 2.72 -24.29 -16.90
C LEU A 89 2.35 -23.12 -17.81
N ALA A 90 3.16 -22.06 -17.77
CA ALA A 90 3.11 -21.00 -18.76
C ALA A 90 4.10 -21.33 -19.89
N TYR A 91 3.77 -20.97 -21.12
CA TYR A 91 4.64 -21.22 -22.26
C TYR A 91 4.56 -20.07 -23.26
N THR A 92 5.55 -20.01 -24.14
CA THR A 92 5.56 -19.14 -25.32
C THR A 92 5.18 -20.01 -26.52
N ALA A 93 4.11 -19.65 -27.23
CA ALA A 93 3.64 -20.40 -28.39
C ALA A 93 4.67 -20.39 -29.53
N ARG A 94 4.56 -21.35 -30.45
CA ARG A 94 5.40 -21.39 -31.66
C ARG A 94 5.38 -20.05 -32.39
N GLY A 95 6.50 -19.70 -33.02
CA GLY A 95 6.63 -18.43 -33.73
C GLY A 95 6.83 -17.19 -32.85
N PHE A 96 6.72 -17.28 -31.52
CA PHE A 96 6.98 -16.17 -30.59
C PHE A 96 8.22 -16.41 -29.74
N GLY A 97 8.87 -15.31 -29.32
CA GLY A 97 10.02 -15.34 -28.40
C GLY A 97 11.10 -16.35 -28.81
N GLU A 98 11.51 -17.18 -27.85
CA GLU A 98 12.51 -18.24 -28.07
C GLU A 98 11.93 -19.57 -28.61
N SER A 99 10.60 -19.65 -28.80
CA SER A 99 9.97 -20.84 -29.35
C SER A 99 10.23 -20.98 -30.86
N GLY A 100 10.39 -22.23 -31.30
CA GLY A 100 10.56 -22.58 -32.71
C GLY A 100 9.27 -22.46 -33.52
N GLY A 101 9.34 -22.81 -34.81
CA GLY A 101 8.17 -22.87 -35.70
C GLY A 101 7.62 -21.51 -36.14
N LEU A 102 6.50 -21.54 -36.86
CA LEU A 102 5.76 -20.38 -37.37
C LEU A 102 4.40 -20.24 -36.68
N VAL A 103 3.79 -19.06 -36.78
CA VAL A 103 2.44 -18.76 -36.26
C VAL A 103 1.39 -19.18 -37.30
N HIS A 104 0.47 -20.06 -36.89
CA HIS A 104 -0.65 -20.57 -37.69
C HIS A 104 -2.03 -20.16 -37.13
N LEU A 105 -2.07 -19.25 -36.16
CA LEU A 105 -3.28 -18.71 -35.53
C LEU A 105 -4.18 -19.81 -34.95
N ASP A 106 -3.74 -20.47 -33.87
CA ASP A 106 -4.50 -21.54 -33.21
C ASP A 106 -4.95 -22.68 -34.15
N ALA A 107 -4.15 -22.98 -35.18
CA ALA A 107 -4.50 -24.04 -36.11
C ALA A 107 -4.52 -25.39 -35.39
N PRO A 108 -5.53 -26.25 -35.62
CA PRO A 108 -5.68 -27.54 -34.95
C PRO A 108 -4.44 -28.44 -35.02
N ASN A 109 -3.77 -28.46 -36.18
CA ASN A 109 -2.60 -29.32 -36.43
C ASN A 109 -1.28 -28.72 -35.92
N TYR A 110 -1.29 -27.49 -35.37
CA TYR A 110 -0.10 -26.77 -34.93
C TYR A 110 -0.24 -26.33 -33.48
N GLU A 111 -0.71 -25.12 -33.18
CA GLU A 111 -0.75 -24.61 -31.80
C GLU A 111 -1.67 -25.41 -30.87
N VAL A 112 -2.80 -25.91 -31.35
CA VAL A 112 -3.70 -26.74 -30.53
C VAL A 112 -3.05 -28.08 -30.20
N HIS A 113 -2.39 -28.70 -31.19
CA HIS A 113 -1.65 -29.94 -30.97
C HIS A 113 -0.43 -29.73 -30.06
N ASP A 114 0.29 -28.61 -30.20
CA ASP A 114 1.34 -28.18 -29.28
C ASP A 114 0.82 -28.09 -27.84
N ALA A 115 -0.33 -27.47 -27.64
CA ALA A 115 -0.96 -27.37 -26.33
C ALA A 115 -1.31 -28.77 -25.78
N SER A 116 -1.76 -29.71 -26.62
CA SER A 116 -1.98 -31.11 -26.22
C SER A 116 -0.68 -31.85 -25.83
N LEU A 117 0.44 -31.54 -26.49
CA LEU A 117 1.77 -32.05 -26.09
C LEU A 117 2.21 -31.45 -24.74
N LEU A 118 1.92 -30.18 -24.48
CA LEU A 118 2.15 -29.55 -23.18
C LEU A 118 1.26 -30.16 -22.08
N VAL A 119 0.01 -30.52 -22.39
CA VAL A 119 -0.85 -31.31 -21.48
C VAL A 119 -0.22 -32.68 -21.21
N THR A 120 0.32 -33.35 -22.23
CA THR A 120 1.03 -34.64 -22.06
C THR A 120 2.22 -34.50 -21.11
N HIS A 121 2.98 -33.42 -21.24
CA HIS A 121 4.07 -33.07 -20.32
C HIS A 121 3.55 -32.87 -18.89
N LEU A 122 2.50 -32.06 -18.69
CA LEU A 122 1.85 -31.87 -17.38
C LEU A 122 1.40 -33.20 -16.75
N VAL A 123 0.78 -34.08 -17.52
CA VAL A 123 0.29 -35.39 -17.03
C VAL A 123 1.43 -36.30 -16.53
N SER A 124 2.64 -36.13 -17.09
CA SER A 124 3.84 -36.90 -16.71
C SER A 124 4.46 -36.43 -15.39
N LEU A 125 4.13 -35.20 -14.95
CA LEU A 125 4.71 -34.61 -13.75
C LEU A 125 4.09 -35.20 -12.48
N PRO A 126 4.90 -35.70 -11.52
CA PRO A 126 4.39 -36.20 -10.24
C PRO A 126 3.73 -35.11 -9.38
N GLN A 127 4.00 -33.83 -9.68
CA GLN A 127 3.42 -32.68 -9.00
C GLN A 127 1.93 -32.46 -9.37
N VAL A 128 1.42 -33.09 -10.42
CA VAL A 128 0.03 -32.93 -10.86
C VAL A 128 -0.88 -33.94 -10.18
N SER A 129 -1.90 -33.44 -9.48
CA SER A 129 -2.87 -34.28 -8.76
C SER A 129 -3.82 -35.02 -9.71
N ARG A 130 -4.32 -36.16 -9.24
CA ARG A 130 -5.29 -37.00 -9.95
C ARG A 130 -6.52 -37.25 -9.08
N ALA A 131 -7.69 -37.33 -9.70
CA ALA A 131 -8.94 -37.75 -9.06
C ALA A 131 -9.54 -38.91 -9.86
N GLY A 132 -9.81 -40.04 -9.22
CA GLY A 132 -10.30 -41.25 -9.91
C GLY A 132 -9.35 -41.74 -11.02
N GLY A 133 -8.04 -41.53 -10.88
CA GLY A 133 -7.02 -41.87 -11.89
C GLY A 133 -6.82 -40.80 -12.98
N GLN A 134 -7.76 -39.87 -13.15
CA GLN A 134 -7.71 -38.81 -14.16
C GLN A 134 -6.92 -37.59 -13.67
N PRO A 135 -6.04 -37.00 -14.50
CA PRO A 135 -5.26 -35.81 -14.13
C PRO A 135 -6.17 -34.57 -14.05
N ARG A 136 -6.05 -33.80 -12.97
CA ARG A 136 -6.83 -32.56 -12.77
C ARG A 136 -6.13 -31.42 -13.48
N ILE A 137 -6.51 -31.14 -14.73
CA ILE A 137 -5.89 -30.13 -15.58
C ILE A 137 -6.94 -29.14 -16.04
N ALA A 138 -6.64 -27.86 -15.93
CA ALA A 138 -7.36 -26.77 -16.54
C ALA A 138 -6.52 -26.11 -17.63
N VAL A 139 -7.18 -25.43 -18.56
CA VAL A 139 -6.53 -24.52 -19.52
C VAL A 139 -7.17 -23.15 -19.41
N ALA A 140 -6.34 -22.11 -19.45
CA ALA A 140 -6.83 -20.75 -19.41
C ALA A 140 -5.98 -19.79 -20.25
N GLY A 141 -6.60 -18.70 -20.70
CA GLY A 141 -5.93 -17.64 -21.43
C GLY A 141 -6.89 -16.52 -21.84
N GLY A 142 -6.32 -15.39 -22.23
CA GLY A 142 -7.07 -14.26 -22.79
C GLY A 142 -6.78 -14.08 -24.28
N SER A 143 -7.71 -13.50 -25.03
CA SER A 143 -7.54 -13.20 -26.46
C SER A 143 -7.20 -14.48 -27.23
N TYR A 144 -6.06 -14.49 -27.94
CA TYR A 144 -5.45 -15.68 -28.54
C TYR A 144 -5.42 -16.91 -27.62
N GLY A 145 -4.88 -16.76 -26.41
CA GLY A 145 -4.82 -17.86 -25.45
C GLY A 145 -6.19 -18.36 -24.99
N GLY A 146 -7.22 -17.51 -25.05
CA GLY A 146 -8.59 -17.89 -24.73
C GLY A 146 -9.21 -18.78 -25.81
N ALA A 147 -8.96 -18.50 -27.09
CA ALA A 147 -9.46 -19.32 -28.19
C ALA A 147 -8.77 -20.67 -28.21
N LEU A 148 -7.45 -20.68 -28.01
CA LEU A 148 -6.69 -21.91 -27.80
C LEU A 148 -7.25 -22.72 -26.64
N ALA A 149 -7.61 -22.09 -25.51
CA ALA A 149 -8.17 -22.80 -24.36
C ALA A 149 -9.48 -23.54 -24.73
N LEU A 150 -10.35 -22.89 -25.50
CA LEU A 150 -11.60 -23.51 -26.00
C LEU A 150 -11.32 -24.61 -27.03
N LEU A 151 -10.44 -24.36 -28.00
CA LEU A 151 -10.05 -25.32 -29.03
C LEU A 151 -9.42 -26.59 -28.43
N LEU A 152 -8.50 -26.41 -27.46
CA LEU A 152 -7.88 -27.51 -26.73
C LEU A 152 -8.92 -28.29 -25.93
N ALA A 153 -9.84 -27.62 -25.24
CA ALA A 153 -10.87 -28.30 -24.46
C ALA A 153 -11.83 -29.13 -25.32
N GLY A 154 -12.08 -28.72 -26.56
CA GLY A 154 -12.91 -29.46 -27.51
C GLY A 154 -12.18 -30.59 -28.24
N THR A 155 -10.85 -30.66 -28.14
CA THR A 155 -10.01 -31.65 -28.83
C THR A 155 -9.27 -32.60 -27.90
N ASP A 156 -8.99 -32.19 -26.66
CA ASP A 156 -8.24 -32.97 -25.66
C ASP A 156 -9.12 -33.28 -24.43
N PRO A 157 -9.59 -34.54 -24.29
CA PRO A 157 -10.53 -34.92 -23.22
C PRO A 157 -9.90 -34.91 -21.82
N ARG A 158 -8.59 -34.65 -21.69
CA ARG A 158 -7.90 -34.55 -20.38
C ARG A 158 -8.16 -33.21 -19.69
N ILE A 159 -8.68 -32.22 -20.40
CA ILE A 159 -9.05 -30.92 -19.83
C ILE A 159 -10.33 -31.06 -19.00
N GLN A 160 -10.29 -30.63 -17.75
CA GLN A 160 -11.40 -30.71 -16.80
C GLN A 160 -12.03 -29.36 -16.45
N ALA A 161 -11.37 -28.25 -16.77
CA ALA A 161 -11.89 -26.90 -16.56
C ALA A 161 -11.29 -25.92 -17.57
N VAL A 162 -12.07 -24.92 -17.97
CA VAL A 162 -11.65 -23.89 -18.93
C VAL A 162 -11.91 -22.50 -18.38
N GLY A 163 -10.99 -21.58 -18.62
CA GLY A 163 -11.20 -20.15 -18.45
C GLY A 163 -10.73 -19.38 -19.68
N ALA A 164 -11.65 -18.77 -20.42
CA ALA A 164 -11.33 -17.98 -21.60
C ALA A 164 -11.80 -16.53 -21.39
N ASP A 165 -10.89 -15.59 -21.62
CA ASP A 165 -11.15 -14.16 -21.50
C ASP A 165 -11.03 -13.48 -22.88
N ILE A 166 -11.91 -12.53 -23.17
CA ILE A 166 -11.84 -11.62 -24.33
C ILE A 166 -11.47 -12.32 -25.64
N THR A 167 -12.19 -13.36 -26.05
CA THR A 167 -11.77 -14.22 -27.18
C THR A 167 -12.85 -14.37 -28.25
N TRP A 168 -12.47 -14.89 -29.42
CA TRP A 168 -13.40 -15.12 -30.53
C TRP A 168 -14.16 -16.44 -30.39
N ASN A 169 -15.30 -16.49 -31.07
CA ASN A 169 -16.01 -17.71 -31.44
C ASN A 169 -15.69 -18.12 -32.88
N ASP A 170 -15.80 -17.17 -33.82
CA ASP A 170 -15.48 -17.34 -35.23
C ASP A 170 -14.53 -16.23 -35.69
N LEU A 171 -13.28 -16.59 -35.97
CA LEU A 171 -12.24 -15.63 -36.36
C LEU A 171 -12.57 -14.93 -37.69
N ALA A 172 -13.31 -15.61 -38.58
CA ALA A 172 -13.77 -15.01 -39.82
C ALA A 172 -14.80 -13.90 -39.56
N GLN A 173 -15.73 -14.12 -38.62
CA GLN A 173 -16.68 -13.07 -38.21
C GLN A 173 -16.00 -11.98 -37.36
N ALA A 174 -14.99 -12.32 -36.58
CA ALA A 174 -14.24 -11.34 -35.81
C ALA A 174 -13.49 -10.34 -36.72
N LEU A 175 -12.85 -10.81 -37.80
CA LEU A 175 -12.07 -9.96 -38.73
C LEU A 175 -12.90 -9.41 -39.91
N PHE A 176 -13.99 -10.09 -40.28
CA PHE A 176 -14.93 -9.67 -41.32
C PHE A 176 -16.37 -9.72 -40.81
N PRO A 177 -16.72 -8.92 -39.79
CA PRO A 177 -18.05 -8.93 -39.18
C PRO A 177 -19.13 -8.51 -40.17
N ASN A 178 -20.26 -9.21 -40.12
CA ASN A 178 -21.48 -8.79 -40.79
C ASN A 178 -22.68 -8.82 -39.84
N ALA A 179 -23.29 -7.66 -39.64
CA ALA A 179 -24.40 -7.47 -38.70
C ALA A 179 -25.68 -8.23 -39.07
N ASN A 180 -25.77 -8.80 -40.27
CA ASN A 180 -26.88 -9.68 -40.67
C ASN A 180 -26.54 -11.18 -40.56
N GLY A 181 -25.35 -11.53 -40.05
CA GLY A 181 -24.84 -12.89 -39.90
C GLY A 181 -24.33 -13.56 -41.18
N ALA A 182 -24.41 -12.91 -42.35
CA ALA A 182 -24.00 -13.51 -43.63
C ALA A 182 -22.51 -13.24 -43.95
N PRO A 183 -21.65 -14.26 -44.14
CA PRO A 183 -20.27 -14.05 -44.58
C PRO A 183 -20.16 -13.78 -46.09
N PRO A 184 -19.12 -13.04 -46.56
CA PRO A 184 -18.15 -12.29 -45.77
C PRO A 184 -18.68 -10.90 -45.39
N GLY A 185 -18.27 -10.40 -44.23
CA GLY A 185 -18.59 -9.05 -43.77
C GLY A 185 -17.57 -7.99 -44.21
N VAL A 186 -17.45 -6.94 -43.41
CA VAL A 186 -16.56 -5.78 -43.67
C VAL A 186 -15.20 -6.01 -43.03
N PHE A 187 -14.10 -5.86 -43.77
CA PHE A 187 -12.75 -6.09 -43.25
C PHE A 187 -12.34 -5.07 -42.18
N LYS A 188 -12.00 -5.54 -40.96
CA LYS A 188 -11.44 -4.74 -39.86
C LYS A 188 -9.97 -4.40 -40.08
N LYS A 189 -9.68 -3.48 -41.00
CA LYS A 189 -8.31 -3.18 -41.45
C LYS A 189 -7.34 -2.77 -40.32
N LEU A 190 -7.79 -2.00 -39.32
CA LEU A 190 -6.88 -1.51 -38.26
C LEU A 190 -6.48 -2.62 -37.30
N TRP A 191 -7.45 -3.42 -36.85
CA TRP A 191 -7.21 -4.58 -35.99
C TRP A 191 -6.40 -5.66 -36.69
N ALA A 192 -6.73 -5.96 -37.95
CA ALA A 192 -5.95 -6.90 -38.74
C ALA A 192 -4.52 -6.39 -38.96
N GLY A 193 -4.35 -5.10 -39.29
CA GLY A 193 -3.02 -4.49 -39.39
C GLY A 193 -2.20 -4.61 -38.11
N TYR A 194 -2.80 -4.33 -36.96
CA TYR A 194 -2.15 -4.48 -35.66
C TYR A 194 -1.75 -5.93 -35.37
N LEU A 195 -2.67 -6.89 -35.58
CA LEU A 195 -2.41 -8.32 -35.39
C LEU A 195 -1.20 -8.77 -36.22
N PHE A 196 -1.15 -8.39 -37.50
CA PHE A 196 -0.07 -8.81 -38.39
C PHE A 196 1.26 -8.13 -38.08
N GLN A 197 1.24 -6.88 -37.61
CA GLN A 197 2.45 -6.18 -37.13
C GLN A 197 2.98 -6.76 -35.82
N ALA A 198 2.11 -7.19 -34.89
CA ALA A 198 2.50 -7.71 -33.59
C ALA A 198 3.34 -9.01 -33.66
N ALA A 199 3.15 -9.81 -34.73
CA ALA A 199 3.95 -11.01 -34.97
C ALA A 199 5.32 -10.73 -35.62
N ASN A 200 5.64 -9.47 -35.93
CA ASN A 200 6.88 -9.09 -36.60
C ASN A 200 8.04 -8.84 -35.61
N THR A 201 8.08 -9.61 -34.53
CA THR A 201 9.03 -9.42 -33.42
C THR A 201 10.00 -10.60 -33.33
N GLY A 202 11.23 -10.40 -33.83
CA GLY A 202 12.33 -11.35 -33.63
C GLY A 202 13.39 -11.38 -34.74
N PRO A 203 14.60 -11.88 -34.47
CA PRO A 203 15.63 -12.07 -35.49
C PRO A 203 15.16 -13.03 -36.58
N GLY A 204 15.30 -12.64 -37.86
CA GLY A 204 14.92 -13.49 -39.00
C GLY A 204 13.42 -13.52 -39.32
N ALA A 205 12.62 -12.64 -38.71
CA ALA A 205 11.24 -12.41 -39.11
C ALA A 205 11.19 -11.77 -40.50
N ASP A 206 10.22 -12.19 -41.33
CA ASP A 206 9.98 -11.57 -42.62
C ASP A 206 9.46 -10.13 -42.41
N PRO A 207 10.01 -9.10 -43.09
CA PRO A 207 9.60 -7.72 -42.86
C PRO A 207 8.11 -7.43 -43.12
N ALA A 208 7.46 -8.20 -44.00
CA ALA A 208 6.05 -8.06 -44.32
C ALA A 208 5.15 -9.00 -43.51
N CYS A 209 5.63 -10.22 -43.24
CA CYS A 209 4.85 -11.33 -42.70
C CYS A 209 5.27 -11.79 -41.29
N GLY A 210 6.28 -11.19 -40.69
CA GLY A 210 6.82 -11.59 -39.40
C GLY A 210 7.19 -13.07 -39.35
N ARG A 211 6.67 -13.79 -38.35
CA ARG A 211 6.81 -15.24 -38.21
C ARG A 211 5.54 -16.02 -38.54
N PHE A 212 4.60 -15.44 -39.29
CA PHE A 212 3.42 -16.16 -39.75
C PHE A 212 3.76 -17.25 -40.77
N ALA A 213 2.92 -18.28 -40.82
CA ALA A 213 2.95 -19.27 -41.88
C ALA A 213 2.74 -18.59 -43.26
N PRO A 214 3.44 -19.02 -44.32
CA PRO A 214 3.36 -18.36 -45.63
C PRO A 214 1.94 -18.27 -46.21
N GLU A 215 1.14 -19.32 -46.01
CA GLU A 215 -0.24 -19.40 -46.49
C GLU A 215 -1.12 -18.36 -45.80
N LEU A 216 -0.96 -18.20 -44.49
CA LEU A 216 -1.69 -17.21 -43.69
C LEU A 216 -1.28 -15.79 -44.07
N CYS A 217 0.02 -15.54 -44.28
CA CYS A 217 0.46 -14.22 -44.70
C CYS A 217 -0.08 -13.84 -46.09
N ALA A 218 0.08 -14.73 -47.09
CA ALA A 218 -0.41 -14.49 -48.44
C ALA A 218 -1.93 -14.22 -48.46
N ALA A 219 -2.66 -14.95 -47.62
CA ALA A 219 -4.09 -14.77 -47.45
C ALA A 219 -4.44 -13.40 -46.83
N TYR A 220 -3.72 -12.98 -45.78
CA TYR A 220 -3.90 -11.64 -45.20
C TYR A 220 -3.57 -10.52 -46.16
N GLU A 221 -2.44 -10.58 -46.86
CA GLU A 221 -2.06 -9.52 -47.80
C GLU A 221 -3.12 -9.35 -48.91
N GLN A 222 -3.71 -10.46 -49.38
CA GLN A 222 -4.81 -10.40 -50.34
C GLN A 222 -6.03 -9.69 -49.74
N ALA A 223 -6.43 -10.03 -48.52
CA ALA A 223 -7.54 -9.37 -47.84
C ALA A 223 -7.25 -7.88 -47.57
N ALA A 224 -6.02 -7.54 -47.18
CA ALA A 224 -5.60 -6.17 -46.93
C ALA A 224 -5.66 -5.30 -48.21
N ARG A 225 -5.32 -5.87 -49.37
CA ARG A 225 -5.39 -5.18 -50.66
C ARG A 225 -6.81 -5.03 -51.19
N THR A 226 -7.66 -6.04 -50.99
CA THR A 226 -8.97 -6.12 -51.67
C THR A 226 -10.16 -5.78 -50.77
N GLY A 227 -9.96 -5.77 -49.45
CA GLY A 227 -11.03 -5.65 -48.46
C GLY A 227 -11.93 -6.89 -48.36
N THR A 228 -11.67 -7.96 -49.13
CA THR A 228 -12.49 -9.17 -49.15
C THR A 228 -11.63 -10.41 -48.90
N PRO A 229 -12.11 -11.36 -48.07
CA PRO A 229 -11.35 -12.56 -47.78
C PRO A 229 -11.48 -13.57 -48.92
N SER A 230 -10.38 -14.21 -49.30
CA SER A 230 -10.41 -15.37 -50.19
C SER A 230 -11.10 -16.58 -49.52
N THR A 231 -11.61 -17.52 -50.32
CA THR A 231 -12.20 -18.77 -49.82
C THR A 231 -11.22 -19.56 -48.96
N ALA A 232 -9.94 -19.57 -49.34
CA ALA A 232 -8.88 -20.23 -48.58
C ALA A 232 -8.66 -19.56 -47.21
N LEU A 233 -8.65 -18.22 -47.16
CA LEU A 233 -8.54 -17.48 -45.90
C LEU A 233 -9.72 -17.77 -44.96
N LEU A 234 -10.94 -17.75 -45.50
CA LEU A 234 -12.15 -18.07 -44.73
C LEU A 234 -12.10 -19.49 -44.16
N ALA A 235 -11.63 -20.46 -44.95
CA ALA A 235 -11.47 -21.84 -44.51
C ALA A 235 -10.44 -21.96 -43.38
N LEU A 236 -9.29 -21.27 -43.49
CA LEU A 236 -8.25 -21.26 -42.48
C LEU A 236 -8.75 -20.63 -41.17
N MET A 237 -9.35 -19.44 -41.22
CA MET A 237 -9.89 -18.78 -40.02
C MET A 237 -10.97 -19.62 -39.33
N ARG A 238 -11.85 -20.26 -40.09
CA ARG A 238 -12.86 -21.17 -39.53
C ARG A 238 -12.25 -22.41 -38.89
N ALA A 239 -11.20 -22.99 -39.47
CA ALA A 239 -10.50 -24.11 -38.86
C ALA A 239 -9.85 -23.73 -37.51
N SER A 240 -9.42 -22.47 -37.39
CA SER A 240 -8.88 -21.86 -36.17
C SER A 240 -9.93 -21.26 -35.23
N SER A 241 -11.20 -21.65 -35.37
CA SER A 241 -12.31 -21.05 -34.61
C SER A 241 -12.92 -22.02 -33.60
N PRO A 242 -13.06 -21.63 -32.32
CA PRO A 242 -13.75 -22.42 -31.30
C PRO A 242 -15.15 -22.91 -31.72
N ALA A 243 -15.85 -22.15 -32.58
CA ALA A 243 -17.14 -22.54 -33.18
C ALA A 243 -17.16 -23.96 -33.78
N THR A 244 -16.01 -24.52 -34.17
CA THR A 244 -15.90 -25.87 -34.74
C THR A 244 -15.84 -27.02 -33.72
N VAL A 245 -15.72 -26.69 -32.43
CA VAL A 245 -15.54 -27.69 -31.37
C VAL A 245 -16.39 -27.46 -30.11
N LEU A 246 -17.24 -26.41 -30.07
CA LEU A 246 -18.03 -26.10 -28.87
C LEU A 246 -18.88 -27.27 -28.38
N ASP A 247 -19.40 -28.07 -29.31
CA ASP A 247 -20.21 -29.26 -29.07
C ASP A 247 -19.45 -30.40 -28.38
N LYS A 248 -18.11 -30.36 -28.44
CA LYS A 248 -17.21 -31.35 -27.86
C LYS A 248 -16.64 -30.92 -26.51
N ILE A 249 -16.84 -29.66 -26.12
CA ILE A 249 -16.36 -29.14 -24.84
C ILE A 249 -17.24 -29.69 -23.71
N THR A 250 -16.70 -30.64 -22.96
CA THR A 250 -17.35 -31.23 -21.78
C THR A 250 -16.86 -30.64 -20.46
N ALA A 251 -15.74 -29.93 -20.49
CA ALA A 251 -15.18 -29.24 -19.33
C ALA A 251 -16.02 -28.01 -18.98
N PRO A 252 -16.43 -27.82 -17.71
CA PRO A 252 -17.05 -26.59 -17.26
C PRO A 252 -16.19 -25.37 -17.65
N THR A 253 -16.84 -24.37 -18.25
CA THR A 253 -16.16 -23.22 -18.86
C THR A 253 -16.56 -21.89 -18.20
N LEU A 254 -15.57 -21.07 -17.85
CA LEU A 254 -15.74 -19.66 -17.55
C LEU A 254 -15.41 -18.84 -18.80
N LEU A 255 -16.34 -17.97 -19.20
CA LEU A 255 -16.19 -17.00 -20.28
C LEU A 255 -16.26 -15.59 -19.69
N THR A 256 -15.17 -14.85 -19.75
CA THR A 256 -15.15 -13.43 -19.38
C THR A 256 -14.98 -12.58 -20.63
N GLN A 257 -15.73 -11.49 -20.76
CA GLN A 257 -15.70 -10.66 -21.96
C GLN A 257 -15.80 -9.17 -21.61
N GLY A 258 -15.00 -8.35 -22.30
CA GLY A 258 -14.99 -6.91 -22.13
C GLY A 258 -16.13 -6.25 -22.90
N GLU A 259 -16.88 -5.36 -22.25
CA GLU A 259 -17.98 -4.60 -22.85
C GLU A 259 -17.52 -3.57 -23.90
N GLN A 260 -16.25 -3.18 -23.88
CA GLN A 260 -15.64 -2.23 -24.81
C GLN A 260 -14.71 -2.95 -25.81
N ASP A 261 -14.83 -4.27 -25.97
CA ASP A 261 -13.99 -5.03 -26.89
C ASP A 261 -14.53 -4.94 -28.34
N ALA A 262 -13.89 -4.12 -29.18
CA ALA A 262 -14.24 -3.98 -30.58
C ALA A 262 -13.58 -5.04 -31.47
N LEU A 263 -12.54 -5.73 -30.98
CA LEU A 263 -11.90 -6.83 -31.70
C LEU A 263 -12.79 -8.08 -31.63
N PHE A 264 -13.11 -8.51 -30.42
CA PHE A 264 -13.97 -9.65 -30.10
C PHE A 264 -15.17 -9.16 -29.28
N PRO A 265 -16.24 -8.66 -29.90
CA PRO A 265 -17.38 -8.10 -29.18
C PRO A 265 -18.09 -9.13 -28.31
N LEU A 266 -18.96 -8.65 -27.40
CA LEU A 266 -19.78 -9.50 -26.51
C LEU A 266 -20.53 -10.63 -27.24
N SER A 267 -20.84 -10.48 -28.54
CA SER A 267 -21.46 -11.50 -29.36
C SER A 267 -20.60 -12.76 -29.57
N GLU A 268 -19.28 -12.65 -29.53
CA GLU A 268 -18.36 -13.80 -29.63
C GLU A 268 -18.46 -14.67 -28.37
N ALA A 269 -18.41 -14.04 -27.19
CA ALA A 269 -18.62 -14.74 -25.92
C ALA A 269 -20.04 -15.32 -25.80
N ASP A 270 -21.06 -14.61 -26.28
CA ASP A 270 -22.43 -15.15 -26.38
C ASP A 270 -22.51 -16.40 -27.25
N ALA A 271 -21.92 -16.37 -28.45
CA ALA A 271 -21.91 -17.52 -29.35
C ALA A 271 -21.17 -18.72 -28.75
N ASN A 272 -20.03 -18.48 -28.09
CA ASN A 272 -19.29 -19.50 -27.33
C ASN A 272 -20.15 -20.10 -26.22
N ALA A 273 -20.79 -19.26 -25.39
CA ALA A 273 -21.63 -19.71 -24.29
C ALA A 273 -22.81 -20.56 -24.78
N ARG A 274 -23.49 -20.11 -25.85
CA ARG A 274 -24.61 -20.83 -26.46
C ARG A 274 -24.20 -22.19 -26.99
N GLY A 275 -23.10 -22.25 -27.75
CA GLY A 275 -22.66 -23.52 -28.34
C GLY A 275 -22.23 -24.54 -27.30
N ILE A 276 -21.51 -24.13 -26.25
CA ILE A 276 -21.07 -25.04 -25.18
C ILE A 276 -22.26 -25.52 -24.35
N ALA A 277 -23.13 -24.60 -23.93
CA ALA A 277 -24.27 -24.93 -23.08
C ALA A 277 -25.36 -25.73 -23.79
N ALA A 278 -25.42 -25.68 -25.14
CA ALA A 278 -26.37 -26.47 -25.94
C ALA A 278 -26.27 -27.98 -25.67
N HIS A 279 -25.12 -28.46 -25.17
CA HIS A 279 -24.86 -29.86 -24.85
C HIS A 279 -24.89 -30.17 -23.34
N GLY A 280 -25.37 -29.22 -22.52
CA GLY A 280 -25.51 -29.39 -21.08
C GLY A 280 -24.24 -29.13 -20.27
N THR A 281 -23.15 -28.72 -20.91
CA THR A 281 -21.91 -28.31 -20.22
C THR A 281 -22.15 -27.02 -19.43
N PRO A 282 -21.79 -26.97 -18.13
CA PRO A 282 -21.92 -25.74 -17.34
C PRO A 282 -21.03 -24.62 -17.87
N VAL A 283 -21.63 -23.46 -18.15
CA VAL A 283 -20.93 -22.25 -18.59
C VAL A 283 -21.27 -21.10 -17.65
N ARG A 284 -20.25 -20.47 -17.06
CA ARG A 284 -20.38 -19.16 -16.39
C ARG A 284 -19.93 -18.08 -17.34
N VAL A 285 -20.75 -17.04 -17.51
CA VAL A 285 -20.41 -15.87 -18.32
C VAL A 285 -20.29 -14.65 -17.41
N THR A 286 -19.29 -13.83 -17.65
CA THR A 286 -19.14 -12.51 -17.01
C THR A 286 -18.87 -11.46 -18.08
N TRP A 287 -19.70 -10.42 -18.13
CA TRP A 287 -19.46 -9.23 -18.92
C TRP A 287 -18.91 -8.14 -18.01
N ARG A 288 -17.70 -7.69 -18.30
CA ARG A 288 -16.94 -6.77 -17.45
C ARG A 288 -16.60 -5.50 -18.22
N ALA A 289 -16.34 -4.41 -17.50
CA ALA A 289 -15.78 -3.21 -18.10
C ALA A 289 -14.41 -3.50 -18.75
N GLY A 290 -14.06 -2.68 -19.74
CA GLY A 290 -12.83 -2.83 -20.51
C GLY A 290 -12.96 -3.80 -21.69
N GLY A 291 -11.85 -4.42 -22.08
CA GLY A 291 -11.70 -5.19 -23.32
C GLY A 291 -10.38 -4.81 -24.00
N HIS A 292 -10.16 -5.23 -25.25
CA HIS A 292 -8.95 -4.85 -26.00
C HIS A 292 -8.80 -3.32 -26.21
N ASP A 293 -9.89 -2.57 -26.15
CA ASP A 293 -9.90 -1.11 -26.32
C ASP A 293 -10.01 -0.32 -24.99
N GLY A 294 -10.16 -1.00 -23.85
CA GLY A 294 -10.40 -0.37 -22.53
C GLY A 294 -9.30 -0.66 -21.50
N ALA A 295 -9.43 -0.13 -20.28
CA ALA A 295 -8.46 -0.38 -19.20
C ALA A 295 -8.51 -1.84 -18.72
N ASP A 296 -7.34 -2.45 -18.47
CA ASP A 296 -7.20 -3.86 -18.10
C ASP A 296 -7.68 -4.16 -16.67
N GLY A 297 -8.69 -5.02 -16.55
CA GLY A 297 -9.17 -5.60 -15.29
C GLY A 297 -8.47 -6.91 -14.90
N ALA A 298 -7.16 -7.04 -15.16
CA ALA A 298 -6.44 -8.32 -15.04
C ALA A 298 -6.58 -8.99 -13.66
N SER A 299 -6.64 -8.21 -12.57
CA SER A 299 -6.84 -8.72 -11.21
C SER A 299 -8.24 -9.31 -10.99
N GLU A 300 -9.27 -8.71 -11.59
CA GLU A 300 -10.67 -9.18 -11.52
C GLU A 300 -10.82 -10.50 -12.30
N VAL A 301 -10.29 -10.56 -13.53
CA VAL A 301 -10.29 -11.77 -14.36
C VAL A 301 -9.58 -12.92 -13.65
N LEU A 302 -8.42 -12.66 -13.05
CA LEU A 302 -7.66 -13.65 -12.31
C LEU A 302 -8.39 -14.13 -11.04
N SER A 303 -9.09 -13.22 -10.35
CA SER A 303 -9.92 -13.57 -9.20
C SER A 303 -11.10 -14.48 -9.60
N ALA A 304 -11.81 -14.11 -10.68
CA ALA A 304 -12.89 -14.90 -11.24
C ALA A 304 -12.42 -16.29 -11.69
N LEU A 305 -11.28 -16.37 -12.39
CA LEU A 305 -10.65 -17.62 -12.81
C LEU A 305 -10.29 -18.49 -11.60
N THR A 306 -9.62 -17.92 -10.59
CA THR A 306 -9.19 -18.66 -9.39
C THR A 306 -10.40 -19.23 -8.64
N GLY A 307 -11.46 -18.44 -8.48
CA GLY A 307 -12.71 -18.87 -7.87
C GLY A 307 -13.39 -19.98 -8.67
N TRP A 308 -13.51 -19.81 -9.99
CA TRP A 308 -14.07 -20.80 -10.90
C TRP A 308 -13.35 -22.14 -10.84
N LEU A 309 -12.02 -22.15 -10.97
CA LEU A 309 -11.22 -23.36 -10.87
C LEU A 309 -11.41 -24.05 -9.51
N GLY A 310 -11.50 -23.27 -8.42
CA GLY A 310 -11.77 -23.79 -7.09
C GLY A 310 -13.16 -24.42 -6.97
N ASP A 311 -14.17 -23.88 -7.66
CA ASP A 311 -15.52 -24.43 -7.70
C ASP A 311 -15.58 -25.73 -8.52
N VAL A 312 -14.97 -25.74 -9.72
CA VAL A 312 -14.94 -26.91 -10.62
C VAL A 312 -14.20 -28.06 -9.95
N PHE A 313 -12.97 -27.83 -9.52
CA PHE A 313 -12.17 -28.85 -8.86
C PHE A 313 -12.75 -29.25 -7.49
N GLY A 314 -13.48 -28.36 -6.82
CA GLY A 314 -14.22 -28.66 -5.60
C GLY A 314 -15.54 -29.42 -5.80
N GLY A 315 -15.97 -29.68 -7.04
CA GLY A 315 -17.24 -30.36 -7.34
C GLY A 315 -18.49 -29.52 -7.02
N ARG A 316 -18.34 -28.20 -6.98
CA ARG A 316 -19.39 -27.23 -6.62
C ARG A 316 -20.14 -26.65 -7.83
N VAL A 317 -19.66 -26.90 -9.05
CA VAL A 317 -20.31 -26.46 -10.29
C VAL A 317 -21.41 -27.44 -10.71
N ARG A 318 -22.67 -26.98 -10.71
CA ARG A 318 -23.85 -27.74 -11.15
C ARG A 318 -24.89 -26.80 -11.74
N GLY A 319 -25.67 -27.31 -12.71
CA GLY A 319 -26.81 -26.58 -13.29
C GLY A 319 -26.42 -25.30 -14.02
N GLN A 320 -27.41 -24.41 -14.21
CA GLN A 320 -27.16 -23.08 -14.75
C GLN A 320 -26.27 -22.29 -13.80
N GLN A 321 -25.28 -21.60 -14.37
CA GLN A 321 -24.41 -20.72 -13.63
C GLN A 321 -24.97 -19.30 -13.66
N PRO A 322 -24.71 -18.51 -12.61
CA PRO A 322 -25.09 -17.11 -12.62
C PRO A 322 -24.34 -16.34 -13.71
N PHE A 323 -24.98 -15.27 -14.16
CA PHE A 323 -24.43 -14.31 -15.10
C PHE A 323 -24.14 -13.00 -14.39
N GLU A 324 -22.91 -12.52 -14.52
CA GLU A 324 -22.47 -11.27 -13.92
C GLU A 324 -22.23 -10.23 -15.00
N ILE A 325 -22.67 -9.00 -14.74
CA ILE A 325 -22.58 -7.87 -15.65
C ILE A 325 -22.05 -6.66 -14.90
N SER A 326 -21.07 -5.94 -15.44
CA SER A 326 -20.56 -4.69 -14.85
C SER A 326 -21.17 -3.46 -15.49
N GLU A 327 -22.12 -2.83 -14.81
CA GLU A 327 -22.75 -1.58 -15.27
C GLU A 327 -21.81 -0.38 -15.06
N GLN A 328 -21.32 0.20 -16.15
CA GLN A 328 -20.31 1.27 -16.10
C GLN A 328 -20.84 2.58 -15.51
N GLY A 329 -20.09 3.16 -14.57
CA GLY A 329 -20.35 4.51 -14.06
C GLY A 329 -21.63 4.71 -13.23
N SER A 330 -22.33 3.63 -12.87
CA SER A 330 -23.65 3.67 -12.21
C SER A 330 -23.62 3.70 -10.68
N ALA A 331 -22.45 3.63 -10.04
CA ALA A 331 -22.30 3.75 -8.59
C ALA A 331 -21.28 4.83 -8.21
N ILE A 332 -21.36 5.35 -6.99
CA ILE A 332 -20.36 6.28 -6.44
C ILE A 332 -19.64 5.55 -5.31
N SER A 333 -18.31 5.46 -5.40
CA SER A 333 -17.48 4.87 -4.35
C SER A 333 -17.58 5.69 -3.08
N THR A 334 -17.97 5.05 -1.97
CA THR A 334 -17.99 5.69 -0.65
C THR A 334 -16.59 6.00 -0.12
N ALA A 335 -15.55 5.38 -0.68
CA ALA A 335 -14.16 5.61 -0.28
C ALA A 335 -13.48 6.75 -1.06
N SER A 336 -13.84 6.95 -2.33
CA SER A 336 -13.17 7.92 -3.21
C SER A 336 -14.09 9.01 -3.78
N GLY A 337 -15.40 8.91 -3.61
CA GLY A 337 -16.39 9.84 -4.18
C GLY A 337 -16.47 9.82 -5.71
N ARG A 338 -15.75 8.90 -6.37
CA ARG A 338 -15.72 8.76 -7.83
C ARG A 338 -16.79 7.79 -8.31
N THR A 339 -17.23 7.95 -9.55
CA THR A 339 -18.03 6.95 -10.23
C THR A 339 -17.25 5.63 -10.31
N VAL A 340 -17.91 4.53 -9.96
CA VAL A 340 -17.41 3.16 -10.03
C VAL A 340 -18.45 2.28 -10.69
N ASP A 341 -17.99 1.20 -11.29
CA ASP A 341 -18.85 0.25 -11.97
C ASP A 341 -19.64 -0.56 -10.93
N ARG A 342 -20.88 -0.89 -11.29
CA ARG A 342 -21.80 -1.65 -10.45
C ARG A 342 -21.98 -3.04 -11.02
N THR A 343 -21.59 -4.06 -10.27
CA THR A 343 -21.81 -5.45 -10.69
C THR A 343 -23.26 -5.87 -10.40
N LEU A 344 -23.96 -6.26 -11.46
CA LEU A 344 -25.30 -6.84 -11.45
C LEU A 344 -25.19 -8.35 -11.59
N HIS A 345 -25.96 -9.06 -10.78
CA HIS A 345 -26.07 -10.51 -10.84
C HIS A 345 -27.44 -10.90 -11.39
N VAL A 346 -27.42 -11.73 -12.42
CA VAL A 346 -28.59 -12.30 -13.10
C VAL A 346 -28.54 -13.80 -12.89
N ASP A 347 -29.67 -14.40 -12.52
CA ASP A 347 -29.73 -15.79 -12.04
C ASP A 347 -29.36 -16.83 -13.10
N GLY A 348 -29.39 -16.45 -14.38
CA GLY A 348 -28.92 -17.27 -15.50
C GLY A 348 -28.50 -16.41 -16.69
N TYR A 349 -27.64 -16.97 -17.54
CA TYR A 349 -27.18 -16.27 -18.75
C TYR A 349 -28.27 -16.23 -19.82
N PRO A 350 -28.67 -15.05 -20.33
CA PRO A 350 -29.80 -14.94 -21.24
C PRO A 350 -29.56 -15.52 -22.64
N GLY A 351 -28.31 -15.79 -23.01
CA GLY A 351 -27.99 -16.44 -24.28
C GLY A 351 -28.37 -17.92 -24.31
N VAL A 352 -28.41 -18.63 -23.17
CA VAL A 352 -28.61 -20.09 -23.18
C VAL A 352 -30.10 -20.51 -23.21
N PRO A 353 -30.40 -21.69 -23.77
CA PRO A 353 -31.76 -22.23 -23.78
C PRO A 353 -32.40 -22.28 -22.38
N GLY A 354 -33.65 -21.85 -22.27
CA GLY A 354 -34.40 -21.85 -21.00
C GLY A 354 -34.21 -20.62 -20.11
N ALA A 355 -33.37 -19.65 -20.52
CA ALA A 355 -33.12 -18.40 -19.77
C ALA A 355 -33.22 -17.13 -20.63
N ALA A 356 -33.86 -17.19 -21.80
CA ALA A 356 -33.89 -16.07 -22.76
C ALA A 356 -34.27 -14.73 -22.12
N ALA A 357 -33.44 -13.70 -22.35
CA ALA A 357 -33.72 -12.36 -21.85
C ALA A 357 -35.09 -11.87 -22.32
N PRO A 358 -35.92 -11.29 -21.44
CA PRO A 358 -37.10 -10.56 -21.88
C PRO A 358 -36.68 -9.50 -22.89
N ARG A 359 -37.48 -9.32 -23.94
CA ARG A 359 -37.25 -8.28 -24.95
C ARG A 359 -38.31 -7.21 -24.84
N ARG A 360 -37.89 -5.96 -24.98
CA ARG A 360 -38.76 -4.79 -25.05
C ARG A 360 -38.70 -4.21 -26.46
N GLU A 361 -39.86 -3.94 -27.04
CA GLU A 361 -39.93 -3.24 -28.32
C GLU A 361 -39.98 -1.73 -28.10
N VAL A 362 -39.14 -1.01 -28.85
CA VAL A 362 -39.16 0.45 -28.94
C VAL A 362 -39.29 0.83 -30.40
N THR A 363 -40.29 1.60 -30.76
CA THR A 363 -40.45 2.05 -32.15
C THR A 363 -39.48 3.18 -32.45
N VAL A 364 -38.64 3.00 -33.48
CA VAL A 364 -37.87 4.07 -34.11
C VAL A 364 -38.57 4.53 -35.38
N SER A 365 -38.50 5.82 -35.69
CA SER A 365 -39.22 6.42 -36.81
C SER A 365 -38.40 7.50 -37.51
N GLY A 366 -38.69 7.71 -38.79
CA GLY A 366 -38.09 8.76 -39.60
C GLY A 366 -38.33 8.55 -41.09
N PRO A 367 -38.23 9.62 -41.91
CA PRO A 367 -38.36 9.51 -43.35
C PRO A 367 -37.16 8.76 -43.97
N PRO A 368 -37.32 8.19 -45.18
CA PRO A 368 -36.19 7.69 -45.96
C PRO A 368 -35.15 8.79 -46.18
N GLN A 369 -33.89 8.46 -45.97
CA GLN A 369 -32.76 9.40 -46.07
C GLN A 369 -31.76 8.89 -47.11
N THR A 370 -31.30 9.80 -47.97
CA THR A 370 -30.24 9.48 -48.94
C THR A 370 -28.90 9.95 -48.39
N ILE A 371 -27.93 9.04 -48.36
CA ILE A 371 -26.60 9.22 -47.79
C ILE A 371 -25.54 8.82 -48.81
N THR A 372 -24.38 9.45 -48.74
CA THR A 372 -23.28 9.24 -49.69
C THR A 372 -22.01 8.79 -49.00
N ALA A 373 -21.34 7.81 -49.58
CA ALA A 373 -19.97 7.44 -49.24
C ALA A 373 -19.04 8.18 -50.23
N PRO A 374 -18.26 9.19 -49.79
CA PRO A 374 -17.34 9.90 -50.68
C PRO A 374 -16.20 9.01 -51.16
N ALA A 375 -15.75 9.21 -52.41
CA ALA A 375 -14.61 8.49 -52.99
C ALA A 375 -13.33 8.75 -52.19
N GLY A 376 -12.63 7.68 -51.78
CA GLY A 376 -11.44 7.78 -50.92
C GLY A 376 -11.64 8.58 -49.62
N GLY A 377 -12.88 8.73 -49.16
CA GLY A 377 -13.28 9.75 -48.19
C GLY A 377 -12.63 9.64 -46.82
N ASN A 378 -12.41 10.79 -46.19
CA ASN A 378 -12.08 10.88 -44.76
C ASN A 378 -13.24 10.30 -43.92
N PRO A 379 -12.97 9.56 -42.83
CA PRO A 379 -14.00 8.87 -42.08
C PRO A 379 -15.01 9.85 -41.44
N ALA A 380 -16.30 9.59 -41.62
CA ALA A 380 -17.39 10.25 -40.89
C ALA A 380 -17.58 9.75 -39.46
N ALA A 381 -16.90 8.66 -39.06
CA ALA A 381 -16.91 8.10 -37.71
C ALA A 381 -15.55 7.46 -37.37
N VAL A 382 -15.19 7.49 -36.08
CA VAL A 382 -14.04 6.80 -35.49
C VAL A 382 -14.55 6.03 -34.28
N THR A 383 -14.83 4.73 -34.43
CA THR A 383 -15.49 3.96 -33.36
C THR A 383 -14.54 3.05 -32.59
N SER A 384 -13.47 2.56 -33.22
CA SER A 384 -12.49 1.69 -32.56
C SER A 384 -11.08 1.93 -33.08
N LEU A 385 -10.15 2.25 -32.18
CA LEU A 385 -8.72 2.39 -32.47
C LEU A 385 -7.94 1.44 -31.55
N PRO A 386 -7.19 0.47 -32.10
CA PRO A 386 -6.37 -0.44 -31.29
C PRO A 386 -5.45 0.34 -30.34
N VAL A 387 -5.37 -0.10 -29.07
CA VAL A 387 -4.40 0.38 -28.05
C VAL A 387 -4.59 1.84 -27.57
N ILE A 388 -5.28 2.72 -28.31
CA ILE A 388 -5.45 4.14 -27.96
C ILE A 388 -6.80 4.41 -27.26
N GLY A 389 -7.69 3.42 -27.17
CA GLY A 389 -9.04 3.58 -26.60
C GLY A 389 -9.08 4.13 -25.17
N SER A 390 -8.10 3.81 -24.32
CA SER A 390 -8.00 4.34 -22.95
C SER A 390 -7.58 5.83 -22.89
N LEU A 391 -6.73 6.29 -23.81
CA LEU A 391 -6.33 7.70 -23.95
C LEU A 391 -7.45 8.52 -24.59
N LEU A 392 -8.18 7.95 -25.56
CA LEU A 392 -9.29 8.61 -26.23
C LEU A 392 -10.60 8.53 -25.47
N ALA A 393 -10.82 7.61 -24.51
CA ALA A 393 -12.02 7.63 -23.67
C ALA A 393 -12.18 8.98 -22.93
N GLY A 394 -11.07 9.63 -22.56
CA GLY A 394 -11.07 10.99 -22.00
C GLY A 394 -11.27 12.11 -23.04
N VAL A 395 -11.00 11.86 -24.32
CA VAL A 395 -11.09 12.84 -25.43
C VAL A 395 -12.40 12.70 -26.21
N ALA A 396 -12.98 11.49 -26.26
CA ALA A 396 -14.27 11.14 -26.86
C ALA A 396 -15.45 11.64 -26.01
N GLN A 397 -15.20 11.95 -24.72
CA GLN A 397 -16.10 12.69 -23.85
C GLN A 397 -16.05 14.22 -24.09
N LEU A 398 -15.14 14.72 -24.94
CA LEU A 398 -15.20 16.11 -25.38
C LEU A 398 -16.38 16.26 -26.35
N PRO A 399 -17.25 17.28 -26.16
CA PRO A 399 -18.40 17.52 -27.03
C PRO A 399 -18.03 17.58 -28.52
N ALA A 400 -16.80 18.02 -28.86
CA ALA A 400 -16.32 18.09 -30.24
C ALA A 400 -16.09 16.72 -30.92
N PHE A 401 -15.82 15.65 -30.16
CA PHE A 401 -15.66 14.29 -30.68
C PHE A 401 -16.96 13.48 -30.58
N SER A 402 -17.78 13.69 -29.54
CA SER A 402 -19.15 13.16 -29.48
C SER A 402 -20.06 13.80 -30.55
N ALA A 403 -19.75 15.04 -30.97
CA ALA A 403 -20.38 15.74 -32.09
C ALA A 403 -19.85 15.33 -33.49
N LEU A 404 -18.96 14.33 -33.59
CA LEU A 404 -18.71 13.62 -34.86
C LEU A 404 -19.82 12.61 -35.18
N GLY A 405 -21.00 12.77 -34.59
CA GLY A 405 -22.23 12.16 -35.06
C GLY A 405 -22.41 12.45 -36.55
N THR A 406 -22.60 11.37 -37.33
CA THR A 406 -22.86 11.33 -38.78
C THR A 406 -22.73 12.68 -39.49
N ILE A 407 -21.61 12.90 -40.19
CA ILE A 407 -21.44 14.07 -41.07
C ILE A 407 -22.71 14.25 -41.93
N PRO A 408 -23.32 15.45 -41.97
CA PRO A 408 -24.52 15.68 -42.76
C PRO A 408 -24.37 15.17 -44.19
N GLY A 409 -25.32 14.35 -44.64
CA GLY A 409 -25.28 13.70 -45.95
C GLY A 409 -24.49 12.39 -46.03
N GLN A 410 -23.76 11.98 -44.98
CA GLN A 410 -23.02 10.71 -44.89
C GLN A 410 -23.59 9.75 -43.83
N GLY A 411 -24.71 10.11 -43.20
CA GLY A 411 -25.44 9.19 -42.34
C GLY A 411 -26.92 9.50 -42.25
N ALA A 412 -27.70 8.44 -41.96
CA ALA A 412 -29.14 8.47 -41.79
C ALA A 412 -29.46 8.25 -40.32
N GLN A 413 -30.50 8.91 -39.81
CA GLN A 413 -30.88 8.83 -38.40
C GLN A 413 -32.38 8.55 -38.23
N PHE A 414 -32.71 7.67 -37.29
CA PHE A 414 -34.09 7.37 -36.91
C PHE A 414 -34.21 7.41 -35.39
N LEU A 415 -35.22 8.09 -34.88
CA LEU A 415 -35.37 8.35 -33.44
C LEU A 415 -36.60 7.65 -32.88
N SER A 416 -36.48 7.18 -31.64
CA SER A 416 -37.63 6.75 -30.84
C SER A 416 -38.37 7.93 -30.22
N ALA A 417 -39.59 7.67 -29.75
CA ALA A 417 -40.22 8.51 -28.74
C ALA A 417 -39.39 8.51 -27.44
N ARG A 418 -39.65 9.47 -26.55
CA ARG A 418 -39.03 9.48 -25.21
C ARG A 418 -39.46 8.22 -24.45
N LEU A 419 -38.50 7.51 -23.85
CA LEU A 419 -38.79 6.30 -23.11
C LEU A 419 -39.62 6.63 -21.86
N PRO A 420 -40.77 5.97 -21.62
CA PRO A 420 -41.64 6.28 -20.49
C PRO A 420 -41.09 5.77 -19.15
N ALA A 421 -40.12 4.86 -19.17
CA ALA A 421 -39.48 4.28 -18.00
C ALA A 421 -38.03 3.91 -18.34
N ARG A 422 -37.20 3.75 -17.31
CA ARG A 422 -35.82 3.27 -17.46
C ARG A 422 -35.77 1.89 -18.13
N VAL A 423 -34.71 1.64 -18.91
CA VAL A 423 -34.46 0.36 -19.58
C VAL A 423 -32.99 -0.01 -19.43
N LEU A 424 -32.71 -1.18 -18.86
CA LEU A 424 -31.37 -1.77 -18.92
C LEU A 424 -31.28 -2.60 -20.20
N ILE A 425 -30.53 -2.11 -21.19
CA ILE A 425 -30.15 -2.89 -22.37
C ILE A 425 -29.06 -3.87 -21.93
N ALA A 426 -29.27 -5.16 -22.16
CA ALA A 426 -28.30 -6.21 -21.84
C ALA A 426 -28.29 -7.26 -22.96
N GLY A 427 -27.49 -7.00 -24.00
CA GLY A 427 -27.33 -7.89 -25.15
C GLY A 427 -27.53 -7.19 -26.50
N ALA A 428 -27.64 -7.98 -27.57
CA ALA A 428 -27.75 -7.48 -28.94
C ALA A 428 -29.18 -7.05 -29.31
N SER A 429 -29.34 -5.76 -29.61
CA SER A 429 -30.60 -5.23 -30.16
C SER A 429 -30.72 -5.57 -31.64
N THR A 430 -31.94 -5.72 -32.14
CA THR A 430 -32.20 -6.01 -33.56
C THR A 430 -33.19 -5.01 -34.15
N VAL A 431 -32.95 -4.63 -35.42
CA VAL A 431 -33.84 -3.73 -36.16
C VAL A 431 -33.88 -4.10 -37.62
N THR A 432 -35.03 -3.92 -38.26
CA THR A 432 -35.20 -4.13 -39.70
C THR A 432 -35.02 -2.81 -40.44
N VAL A 433 -34.11 -2.78 -41.40
CA VAL A 433 -33.85 -1.62 -42.27
C VAL A 433 -33.97 -2.01 -43.73
N THR A 434 -34.40 -1.07 -44.57
CA THR A 434 -34.45 -1.21 -46.02
C THR A 434 -33.36 -0.35 -46.63
N ILE A 435 -32.48 -0.98 -47.41
CA ILE A 435 -31.35 -0.35 -48.09
C ILE A 435 -31.57 -0.41 -49.59
N THR A 436 -31.50 0.74 -50.26
CA THR A 436 -31.50 0.86 -51.72
C THR A 436 -30.17 1.45 -52.15
N ALA A 437 -29.31 0.64 -52.79
CA ALA A 437 -28.12 1.15 -53.45
C ALA A 437 -28.52 1.88 -54.74
N ARG A 438 -27.99 3.08 -54.99
CA ARG A 438 -28.34 3.87 -56.18
C ARG A 438 -27.43 3.60 -57.37
N THR A 439 -26.15 3.35 -57.10
CA THR A 439 -25.11 3.26 -58.14
C THR A 439 -24.28 1.98 -58.04
N SER A 440 -24.53 1.14 -57.02
CA SER A 440 -23.68 0.00 -56.67
C SER A 440 -24.43 -1.31 -56.55
N THR A 441 -23.69 -2.41 -56.73
CA THR A 441 -24.17 -3.79 -56.51
C THR A 441 -23.87 -4.29 -55.10
N ASP A 442 -23.30 -3.45 -54.25
CA ASP A 442 -22.96 -3.71 -52.87
C ASP A 442 -23.21 -2.48 -51.98
N ALA A 443 -23.31 -2.70 -50.68
CA ALA A 443 -23.40 -1.65 -49.67
C ALA A 443 -22.56 -2.02 -48.45
N ILE A 444 -21.68 -1.09 -48.03
CA ILE A 444 -20.94 -1.15 -46.77
C ILE A 444 -21.48 -0.01 -45.91
N LEU A 445 -22.07 -0.37 -44.76
CA LEU A 445 -22.74 0.56 -43.84
C LEU A 445 -22.37 0.24 -42.40
N PHE A 446 -22.44 1.22 -41.52
CA PHE A 446 -22.16 1.07 -40.10
C PHE A 446 -23.37 1.51 -39.30
N VAL A 447 -23.99 0.57 -38.60
CA VAL A 447 -25.23 0.81 -37.86
C VAL A 447 -24.92 0.92 -36.38
N ALA A 448 -25.41 1.98 -35.72
CA ALA A 448 -25.15 2.21 -34.31
C ALA A 448 -26.42 2.62 -33.57
N LEU A 449 -26.46 2.34 -32.27
CA LEU A 449 -27.57 2.71 -31.40
C LEU A 449 -27.09 3.64 -30.30
N HIS A 450 -27.62 4.85 -30.27
CA HIS A 450 -27.23 5.89 -29.34
C HIS A 450 -28.29 6.09 -28.26
N ASP A 451 -27.83 6.43 -27.05
CA ASP A 451 -28.65 6.95 -25.96
C ASP A 451 -28.57 8.49 -25.98
N VAL A 452 -29.71 9.15 -26.20
CA VAL A 452 -29.81 10.60 -26.34
C VAL A 452 -30.63 11.19 -25.18
N ALA A 453 -29.97 11.99 -24.35
CA ALA A 453 -30.57 12.67 -23.21
C ALA A 453 -31.49 13.83 -23.66
N PRO A 454 -32.47 14.24 -22.83
CA PRO A 454 -33.30 15.41 -23.08
C PRO A 454 -32.50 16.72 -23.27
N GLY A 455 -31.33 16.82 -22.64
CA GLY A 455 -30.41 17.95 -22.76
C GLY A 455 -29.56 17.97 -24.04
N GLY A 456 -29.64 16.92 -24.87
CA GLY A 456 -28.89 16.80 -26.12
C GLY A 456 -27.61 15.97 -26.00
N ASP A 457 -27.23 15.51 -24.80
CA ASP A 457 -26.09 14.59 -24.64
C ASP A 457 -26.36 13.29 -25.39
N ASP A 458 -25.38 12.87 -26.19
CA ASP A 458 -25.50 11.80 -27.17
C ASP A 458 -24.36 10.82 -26.96
N VAL A 459 -24.71 9.63 -26.49
CA VAL A 459 -23.73 8.62 -26.09
C VAL A 459 -23.89 7.38 -26.94
N LEU A 460 -22.81 6.98 -27.60
CA LEU A 460 -22.69 5.67 -28.22
C LEU A 460 -22.18 4.67 -27.17
N PRO A 461 -22.98 3.68 -26.74
CA PRO A 461 -22.54 2.71 -25.74
C PRO A 461 -21.30 1.94 -26.22
N SER A 462 -20.28 1.90 -25.35
CA SER A 462 -18.98 1.24 -25.60
C SER A 462 -18.24 1.67 -26.88
N ASN A 463 -18.66 2.76 -27.54
CA ASN A 463 -18.18 3.16 -28.87
C ASN A 463 -18.28 2.05 -29.93
N LEU A 464 -19.19 1.08 -29.80
CA LEU A 464 -19.31 -0.04 -30.74
C LEU A 464 -20.30 0.24 -31.87
N VAL A 465 -19.99 -0.26 -33.08
CA VAL A 465 -20.88 -0.21 -34.25
C VAL A 465 -21.03 -1.58 -34.88
N ALA A 466 -22.15 -1.78 -35.57
CA ALA A 466 -22.47 -2.99 -36.34
C ALA A 466 -22.15 -2.77 -37.83
N PRO A 467 -21.05 -3.35 -38.36
CA PRO A 467 -20.71 -3.28 -39.78
C PRO A 467 -21.64 -4.17 -40.58
N LEU A 468 -22.18 -3.64 -41.67
CA LEU A 468 -23.12 -4.34 -42.55
C LEU A 468 -22.55 -4.33 -43.96
N HIS A 469 -22.33 -5.53 -44.52
CA HIS A 469 -21.95 -5.72 -45.91
C HIS A 469 -23.06 -6.45 -46.65
N LEU A 470 -23.68 -5.78 -47.62
CA LEU A 470 -24.65 -6.36 -48.53
C LEU A 470 -24.03 -6.51 -49.90
N THR A 471 -24.08 -7.71 -50.46
CA THR A 471 -23.60 -8.02 -51.82
C THR A 471 -24.78 -8.42 -52.72
N GLY A 472 -24.59 -8.32 -54.03
CA GLY A 472 -25.60 -8.73 -55.02
C GLY A 472 -26.84 -7.84 -55.04
N LEU A 473 -26.70 -6.57 -54.68
CA LEU A 473 -27.75 -5.56 -54.81
C LEU A 473 -27.99 -5.21 -56.29
N GLN A 474 -29.25 -4.90 -56.60
CA GLN A 474 -29.62 -4.31 -57.88
C GLN A 474 -29.84 -2.80 -57.67
N PRO A 475 -29.10 -1.92 -58.37
CA PRO A 475 -29.27 -0.48 -58.24
C PRO A 475 -30.74 -0.05 -58.39
N GLY A 476 -31.22 0.80 -57.49
CA GLY A 476 -32.60 1.28 -57.44
C GLY A 476 -33.62 0.32 -56.81
N THR A 477 -33.25 -0.94 -56.55
CA THR A 477 -34.15 -1.94 -55.94
C THR A 477 -33.94 -2.01 -54.42
N PRO A 478 -35.00 -1.82 -53.59
CA PRO A 478 -34.88 -1.90 -52.14
C PRO A 478 -34.64 -3.34 -51.67
N ARG A 479 -33.72 -3.52 -50.73
CA ARG A 479 -33.50 -4.78 -50.01
C ARG A 479 -33.70 -4.57 -48.51
N THR A 480 -34.60 -5.36 -47.93
CA THR A 480 -34.85 -5.37 -46.48
C THR A 480 -33.94 -6.38 -45.80
N VAL A 481 -33.34 -5.97 -44.69
CA VAL A 481 -32.39 -6.76 -43.91
C VAL A 481 -32.62 -6.54 -42.42
N VAL A 482 -32.49 -7.61 -41.64
CA VAL A 482 -32.42 -7.53 -40.17
C VAL A 482 -30.98 -7.26 -39.79
N VAL A 483 -30.76 -6.21 -39.02
CA VAL A 483 -29.46 -5.81 -38.50
C VAL A 483 -29.41 -6.13 -37.01
N GLN A 484 -28.42 -6.93 -36.62
CA GLN A 484 -28.05 -7.17 -35.24
C GLN A 484 -27.00 -6.13 -34.82
N LEU A 485 -27.39 -5.27 -33.89
CA LEU A 485 -26.52 -4.26 -33.30
C LEU A 485 -25.52 -4.92 -32.33
N PRO A 486 -24.41 -4.24 -31.99
CA PRO A 486 -23.49 -4.75 -30.99
C PRO A 486 -24.22 -5.05 -29.68
N ALA A 487 -23.87 -6.19 -29.06
CA ALA A 487 -24.33 -6.45 -27.70
C ALA A 487 -23.69 -5.43 -26.76
N VAL A 488 -24.51 -4.79 -25.94
CA VAL A 488 -24.08 -3.76 -24.99
C VAL A 488 -24.81 -3.94 -23.66
N VAL A 489 -24.21 -3.39 -22.61
CA VAL A 489 -24.81 -3.22 -21.29
C VAL A 489 -24.95 -1.72 -21.07
N ARG A 490 -26.19 -1.24 -21.01
CA ARG A 490 -26.45 0.19 -20.85
C ARG A 490 -27.79 0.45 -20.19
N GLU A 491 -27.77 1.13 -19.06
CA GLU A 491 -28.98 1.72 -18.50
C GLU A 491 -29.32 3.01 -19.27
N VAL A 492 -30.54 3.05 -19.82
CA VAL A 492 -31.11 4.20 -20.51
C VAL A 492 -32.21 4.77 -19.63
N ALA A 493 -32.03 6.02 -19.19
CA ALA A 493 -32.93 6.65 -18.23
C ALA A 493 -34.32 6.97 -18.83
N ALA A 494 -35.32 7.09 -17.96
CA ALA A 494 -36.64 7.57 -18.38
C ALA A 494 -36.54 8.99 -18.97
N GLY A 495 -37.26 9.26 -20.05
CA GLY A 495 -37.24 10.54 -20.76
C GLY A 495 -36.17 10.65 -21.86
N HIS A 496 -35.16 9.76 -21.88
CA HIS A 496 -34.18 9.68 -22.97
C HIS A 496 -34.82 9.13 -24.27
N ARG A 497 -34.11 9.27 -25.39
CA ARG A 497 -34.48 8.68 -26.68
C ARG A 497 -33.38 7.74 -27.15
N LEU A 498 -33.79 6.72 -27.90
CA LEU A 498 -32.87 5.90 -28.65
C LEU A 498 -32.78 6.43 -30.08
N ARG A 499 -31.56 6.62 -30.57
CA ARG A 499 -31.30 7.01 -31.96
C ARG A 499 -30.54 5.92 -32.70
N LEU A 500 -31.16 5.36 -33.72
CA LEU A 500 -30.51 4.48 -34.68
C LEU A 500 -29.80 5.37 -35.71
N SER A 501 -28.49 5.21 -35.86
CA SER A 501 -27.69 5.86 -36.90
C SER A 501 -27.19 4.83 -37.90
N VAL A 502 -27.13 5.21 -39.18
CA VAL A 502 -26.55 4.41 -40.26
C VAL A 502 -25.56 5.29 -41.00
N ALA A 503 -24.26 5.05 -40.82
CA ALA A 503 -23.17 5.79 -41.45
C ALA A 503 -22.59 5.03 -42.65
N THR A 504 -21.98 5.74 -43.59
CA THR A 504 -21.33 5.16 -44.77
C THR A 504 -19.83 4.90 -44.61
N THR A 505 -19.22 5.42 -43.55
CA THR A 505 -17.77 5.36 -43.36
C THR A 505 -17.42 5.18 -41.89
N ASP A 506 -16.39 4.38 -41.63
CA ASP A 506 -15.77 4.21 -40.32
C ASP A 506 -14.26 3.98 -40.50
N LEU A 507 -13.44 4.63 -39.68
CA LEU A 507 -11.98 4.55 -39.80
C LEU A 507 -11.41 3.15 -39.54
N ALA A 508 -12.06 2.35 -38.68
CA ALA A 508 -11.57 1.03 -38.28
C ALA A 508 -11.65 -0.02 -39.40
N TYR A 509 -12.47 0.25 -40.41
CA TYR A 509 -12.84 -0.70 -41.44
C TYR A 509 -12.32 -0.30 -42.84
N GLN A 510 -12.20 -1.28 -43.72
CA GLN A 510 -11.92 -1.02 -45.13
C GLN A 510 -13.17 -0.45 -45.81
N LEU A 511 -12.98 0.67 -46.50
CA LEU A 511 -14.04 1.40 -47.20
C LEU A 511 -13.90 1.18 -48.71
N PRO A 512 -15.01 1.27 -49.46
CA PRO A 512 -14.95 1.24 -50.92
C PRO A 512 -14.14 2.45 -51.44
N ALA A 513 -13.36 2.23 -52.51
CA ALA A 513 -12.57 3.30 -53.13
C ALA A 513 -13.46 4.28 -53.93
N ASP A 514 -14.47 3.74 -54.62
CA ASP A 514 -15.40 4.49 -55.46
C ASP A 514 -16.52 5.15 -54.66
N PRO A 515 -17.06 6.30 -55.14
CA PRO A 515 -18.17 6.97 -54.46
C PRO A 515 -19.45 6.15 -54.56
N ARG A 516 -20.20 6.09 -53.45
CA ARG A 516 -21.46 5.34 -53.36
C ARG A 516 -22.59 6.23 -52.86
N ALA A 517 -23.83 5.90 -53.24
CA ALA A 517 -25.02 6.56 -52.71
C ALA A 517 -26.07 5.51 -52.33
N TYR A 518 -26.64 5.67 -51.15
CA TYR A 518 -27.61 4.75 -50.56
C TYR A 518 -28.84 5.51 -50.11
N THR A 519 -30.00 4.89 -50.21
CA THR A 519 -31.21 5.35 -49.52
C THR A 519 -31.53 4.35 -48.42
N VAL A 520 -31.58 4.84 -47.18
CA VAL A 520 -31.87 4.06 -45.98
C VAL A 520 -33.29 4.40 -45.53
N ALA A 521 -34.11 3.39 -45.28
CA ALA A 521 -35.49 3.54 -44.85
C ALA A 521 -35.87 2.51 -43.77
N LEU A 522 -36.95 2.82 -43.05
CA LEU A 522 -37.66 1.87 -42.19
C LEU A 522 -38.96 1.45 -42.87
N ALA A 523 -39.40 0.21 -42.63
CA ALA A 523 -40.62 -0.33 -43.25
C ALA A 523 -41.86 0.50 -42.85
N GLY A 524 -42.39 1.31 -43.76
CA GLY A 524 -43.55 2.16 -43.45
C GLY A 524 -43.24 3.33 -42.51
N LEU A 525 -42.05 3.94 -42.62
CA LEU A 525 -41.57 5.11 -41.83
C LEU A 525 -41.25 4.82 -40.36
N SER A 526 -41.47 3.60 -39.90
CA SER A 526 -41.13 3.18 -38.54
C SER A 526 -40.72 1.71 -38.50
N ALA A 527 -39.95 1.30 -37.49
CA ALA A 527 -39.61 -0.11 -37.29
C ALA A 527 -39.52 -0.41 -35.80
N PRO A 528 -39.91 -1.62 -35.36
CA PRO A 528 -39.64 -2.07 -34.00
C PRO A 528 -38.13 -2.29 -33.84
N LEU A 529 -37.52 -1.60 -32.87
CA LEU A 529 -36.22 -1.93 -32.32
C LEU A 529 -36.46 -2.91 -31.16
N SER A 530 -36.03 -4.15 -31.33
CA SER A 530 -36.18 -5.19 -30.31
C SER A 530 -34.95 -5.20 -29.40
N ILE A 531 -35.14 -4.86 -28.13
CA ILE A 531 -34.07 -4.63 -27.16
C ILE A 531 -34.08 -5.76 -26.11
N PRO A 532 -33.00 -6.52 -25.93
CA PRO A 532 -32.90 -7.46 -24.81
C PRO A 532 -32.69 -6.69 -23.50
N THR A 533 -33.44 -7.08 -22.49
CA THR A 533 -33.40 -6.47 -21.15
C THR A 533 -33.05 -7.53 -20.10
N ALA A 534 -32.37 -7.11 -19.04
CA ALA A 534 -32.07 -7.97 -17.90
C ALA A 534 -32.59 -7.33 -16.60
N ASP A 535 -33.13 -8.17 -15.71
CA ASP A 535 -33.47 -7.80 -14.34
C ASP A 535 -32.38 -8.33 -13.41
N GLY A 536 -31.35 -7.51 -13.17
CA GLY A 536 -30.22 -7.85 -12.32
C GLY A 536 -30.36 -7.31 -10.89
N ARG A 537 -29.89 -8.09 -9.91
CA ARG A 537 -29.77 -7.65 -8.51
C ARG A 537 -28.35 -7.16 -8.24
N VAL A 538 -28.24 -6.02 -7.54
CA VAL A 538 -26.94 -5.43 -7.21
C VAL A 538 -26.20 -6.31 -6.23
N VAL A 539 -24.98 -6.68 -6.58
CA VAL A 539 -24.08 -7.32 -5.63
C VAL A 539 -23.17 -6.25 -5.06
N HIS A 540 -23.34 -5.94 -3.78
CA HIS A 540 -22.37 -5.12 -3.06
C HIS A 540 -21.14 -5.99 -2.76
N PRO A 541 -19.95 -5.66 -3.27
CA PRO A 541 -18.76 -6.43 -2.96
C PRO A 541 -18.39 -6.23 -1.48
N GLY A 542 -18.58 -7.28 -0.68
CA GLY A 542 -18.02 -7.45 0.65
C GLY A 542 -18.76 -6.75 1.79
N HIS A 543 -18.76 -7.38 2.98
CA HIS A 543 -19.39 -6.89 4.21
C HIS A 543 -18.61 -5.71 4.80
N PRO A 544 -19.01 -4.43 4.61
CA PRO A 544 -18.33 -3.29 5.25
C PRO A 544 -18.39 -3.39 6.77
N ALA A 545 -19.42 -4.07 7.31
CA ALA A 545 -19.59 -4.30 8.73
C ALA A 545 -18.46 -5.16 9.35
N ALA A 546 -17.94 -6.15 8.63
CA ALA A 546 -16.90 -7.04 9.18
C ALA A 546 -15.57 -6.31 9.37
N TRP A 547 -15.20 -5.44 8.43
CA TRP A 547 -13.99 -4.61 8.52
C TRP A 547 -14.10 -3.48 9.55
N LEU A 548 -15.30 -2.93 9.74
CA LEU A 548 -15.58 -1.99 10.82
C LEU A 548 -15.47 -2.66 12.19
N LEU A 549 -15.97 -3.89 12.34
CA LEU A 549 -15.89 -4.64 13.60
C LEU A 549 -14.45 -5.08 13.94
N THR A 550 -13.66 -5.52 12.94
CA THR A 550 -12.23 -5.85 13.16
C THR A 550 -11.39 -4.61 13.44
N GLY A 551 -11.67 -3.48 12.77
CA GLY A 551 -11.07 -2.18 13.08
C GLY A 551 -11.38 -1.72 14.50
N LEU A 552 -12.64 -1.84 14.94
CA LEU A 552 -13.06 -1.50 16.29
C LEU A 552 -12.39 -2.38 17.35
N ALA A 553 -12.32 -3.70 17.11
CA ALA A 553 -11.62 -4.64 17.98
C ALA A 553 -10.12 -4.32 18.11
N GLY A 554 -9.48 -3.95 17.00
CA GLY A 554 -8.09 -3.49 16.98
C GLY A 554 -7.88 -2.21 17.80
N CYS A 555 -8.78 -1.23 17.69
CA CYS A 555 -8.74 -0.01 18.49
C CYS A 555 -8.94 -0.27 20.00
N VAL A 556 -9.84 -1.19 20.37
CA VAL A 556 -10.07 -1.58 21.77
C VAL A 556 -8.84 -2.28 22.37
N LEU A 557 -8.22 -3.20 21.64
CA LEU A 557 -6.99 -3.87 22.07
C LEU A 557 -5.81 -2.90 22.22
N ALA A 558 -5.65 -1.97 21.27
CA ALA A 558 -4.63 -0.92 21.37
C ALA A 558 -4.87 -0.01 22.58
N GLY A 559 -6.13 0.38 22.83
CA GLY A 559 -6.53 1.15 24.01
C GLY A 559 -6.22 0.44 25.32
N ALA A 560 -6.56 -0.85 25.43
CA ALA A 560 -6.29 -1.67 26.62
C ALA A 560 -4.78 -1.83 26.89
N THR A 561 -3.97 -2.00 25.84
CA THR A 561 -2.52 -2.13 25.95
C THR A 561 -1.86 -0.81 26.41
N VAL A 562 -2.30 0.32 25.85
CA VAL A 562 -1.86 1.66 26.29
C VAL A 562 -2.24 1.91 27.75
N MET A 563 -3.45 1.51 28.16
CA MET A 563 -3.93 1.66 29.53
C MET A 563 -3.15 0.80 30.53
N PHE A 564 -2.78 -0.43 30.15
CA PHE A 564 -1.95 -1.33 30.95
C PHE A 564 -0.52 -0.80 31.17
N VAL A 565 0.10 -0.23 30.13
CA VAL A 565 1.44 0.39 30.22
C VAL A 565 1.40 1.68 31.06
N PHE A 566 0.36 2.49 30.94
CA PHE A 566 0.18 3.69 31.78
C PHE A 566 -0.06 3.36 33.26
N ALA A 567 -0.83 2.30 33.55
CA ALA A 567 -1.08 1.86 34.93
C ALA A 567 0.18 1.35 35.63
N ARG A 568 1.08 0.66 34.91
CA ARG A 568 2.35 0.16 35.46
C ARG A 568 3.37 1.28 35.72
N ARG A 569 3.39 2.34 34.90
CA ARG A 569 4.22 3.56 35.15
C ARG A 569 3.74 4.38 36.34
N ARG A 570 2.43 4.42 36.64
CA ARG A 570 1.89 5.17 37.79
C ARG A 570 2.27 4.56 39.14
N ARG A 571 2.47 3.24 39.23
CA ARG A 571 2.88 2.56 40.49
C ARG A 571 4.31 2.89 40.94
N ALA A 572 5.18 3.35 40.05
CA ALA A 572 6.56 3.75 40.37
C ALA A 572 6.71 5.23 40.80
N LEU A 573 5.59 5.94 41.01
CA LEU A 573 5.54 7.39 41.26
C LEU A 573 4.75 7.75 42.53
N HIS A 574 4.48 6.79 43.42
CA HIS A 574 3.83 7.09 44.68
C HIS A 574 4.82 7.67 45.69
N ALA A 575 4.35 8.66 46.46
CA ALA A 575 5.07 9.12 47.61
C ALA A 575 5.30 7.94 48.56
N ASP A 576 6.52 7.78 49.03
CA ASP A 576 6.89 6.77 50.01
C ASP A 576 6.69 7.36 51.42
N PRO A 577 5.62 6.98 52.14
CA PRO A 577 5.32 7.56 53.45
C PRO A 577 6.42 7.26 54.48
N ASP A 578 7.18 6.18 54.31
CA ASP A 578 8.27 5.82 55.22
C ASP A 578 9.49 6.76 55.06
N LEU A 579 9.55 7.51 53.95
CA LEU A 579 10.59 8.50 53.66
C LEU A 579 10.13 9.95 53.91
N ALA A 580 8.92 10.18 54.43
CA ALA A 580 8.37 11.51 54.63
C ALA A 580 9.23 12.41 55.55
N ALA A 581 9.94 11.82 56.50
CA ALA A 581 10.83 12.52 57.43
C ALA A 581 12.28 12.67 56.91
N VAL A 582 12.63 12.02 55.80
CA VAL A 582 13.99 11.97 55.25
C VAL A 582 14.15 13.08 54.19
N PRO A 583 15.04 14.07 54.41
CA PRO A 583 15.25 15.18 53.47
C PRO A 583 15.60 14.75 52.05
N VAL A 584 16.55 13.82 51.89
CA VAL A 584 16.93 13.28 50.57
C VAL A 584 17.19 11.78 50.67
N SER A 585 16.56 11.00 49.79
CA SER A 585 16.83 9.57 49.64
C SER A 585 17.02 9.24 48.17
N ILE A 586 18.17 8.68 47.82
CA ILE A 586 18.53 8.27 46.47
C ILE A 586 18.65 6.74 46.46
N ALA A 587 17.96 6.08 45.53
CA ALA A 587 17.95 4.62 45.43
C ALA A 587 18.16 4.16 43.98
N GLY A 588 19.21 3.36 43.76
CA GLY A 588 19.54 2.71 42.50
C GLY A 588 19.74 3.69 41.33
N LEU A 589 20.28 4.88 41.61
CA LEU A 589 20.32 5.96 40.63
C LEU A 589 21.26 5.62 39.47
N VAL A 590 20.74 5.65 38.26
CA VAL A 590 21.50 5.47 37.01
C VAL A 590 21.23 6.64 36.08
N LYS A 591 22.29 7.22 35.52
CA LYS A 591 22.20 8.23 34.47
C LYS A 591 23.12 7.90 33.31
N GLU A 592 22.50 7.65 32.16
CA GLU A 592 23.13 7.52 30.85
C GLU A 592 22.69 8.68 29.95
N TYR A 593 23.63 9.26 29.22
CA TYR A 593 23.40 10.28 28.21
C TYR A 593 23.17 9.67 26.83
N ALA A 594 22.66 10.45 25.87
CA ALA A 594 22.24 9.94 24.57
C ALA A 594 23.38 9.37 23.71
N ASP A 595 24.62 9.74 24.04
CA ASP A 595 25.87 9.23 23.45
C ASP A 595 26.32 7.89 24.05
N GLY A 596 25.56 7.32 25.00
CA GLY A 596 25.89 6.09 25.70
C GLY A 596 26.81 6.30 26.91
N TYR A 597 27.18 7.54 27.26
CA TYR A 597 28.02 7.80 28.42
C TYR A 597 27.22 7.64 29.73
N ARG A 598 27.61 6.64 30.55
CA ARG A 598 27.02 6.38 31.86
C ARG A 598 27.73 7.18 32.94
N ALA A 599 27.14 8.31 33.31
CA ALA A 599 27.70 9.27 34.25
C ALA A 599 27.40 8.94 35.73
N VAL A 600 26.32 8.20 35.99
CA VAL A 600 25.98 7.67 37.32
C VAL A 600 25.54 6.22 37.16
N ASP A 601 26.05 5.35 38.00
CA ASP A 601 25.86 3.91 37.94
C ASP A 601 25.57 3.35 39.35
N ASP A 602 24.29 3.10 39.62
CA ASP A 602 23.78 2.44 40.82
C ASP A 602 24.18 3.11 42.15
N VAL A 603 23.89 4.42 42.26
CA VAL A 603 24.17 5.18 43.48
C VAL A 603 22.97 5.16 44.42
N THR A 604 23.21 4.80 45.69
CA THR A 604 22.18 4.72 46.75
C THR A 604 22.69 5.31 48.06
N PHE A 605 22.08 6.39 48.54
CA PHE A 605 22.39 6.97 49.86
C PHE A 605 21.24 7.84 50.39
N ARG A 606 21.29 8.19 51.67
CA ARG A 606 20.31 9.05 52.34
C ARG A 606 20.99 10.22 53.04
N VAL A 607 20.26 11.32 53.17
CA VAL A 607 20.66 12.51 53.91
C VAL A 607 19.58 12.79 54.95
N GLU A 608 19.99 12.84 56.21
CA GLU A 608 19.12 13.09 57.36
C GLU A 608 19.02 14.60 57.68
N ARG A 609 18.02 14.95 58.51
CA ARG A 609 17.79 16.35 58.92
C ARG A 609 18.97 16.92 59.71
N GLY A 610 19.32 18.16 59.43
CA GLY A 610 20.41 18.88 60.11
C GLY A 610 21.82 18.45 59.70
N GLN A 611 21.95 17.50 58.76
CA GLN A 611 23.26 17.10 58.24
C GLN A 611 23.79 18.12 57.23
N VAL A 612 25.10 18.38 57.31
CA VAL A 612 25.90 18.91 56.20
C VAL A 612 26.60 17.72 55.55
N VAL A 613 26.21 17.37 54.31
CA VAL A 613 26.71 16.21 53.57
C VAL A 613 27.59 16.65 52.41
N GLY A 614 28.85 16.19 52.41
CA GLY A 614 29.79 16.40 51.32
C GLY A 614 29.80 15.24 50.32
N LEU A 615 29.38 15.49 49.07
CA LEU A 615 29.67 14.60 47.94
C LEU A 615 31.11 14.81 47.52
N LEU A 616 31.96 13.81 47.78
CA LEU A 616 33.40 13.84 47.59
C LEU A 616 33.82 12.95 46.42
N GLY A 617 34.74 13.40 45.59
CA GLY A 617 35.28 12.60 44.47
C GLY A 617 36.04 13.44 43.46
N PRO A 618 36.84 12.83 42.56
CA PRO A 618 37.53 13.60 41.52
C PRO A 618 36.53 14.21 40.51
N ASN A 619 37.04 15.07 39.63
CA ASN A 619 36.26 15.54 38.49
C ASN A 619 35.84 14.36 37.60
N GLY A 620 34.58 14.34 37.18
CA GLY A 620 34.02 13.20 36.43
C GLY A 620 33.50 12.04 37.28
N ALA A 621 33.48 12.14 38.62
CA ALA A 621 32.94 11.10 39.50
C ALA A 621 31.40 10.96 39.49
N GLY A 622 30.67 11.82 38.77
CA GLY A 622 29.20 11.80 38.73
C GLY A 622 28.50 12.70 39.75
N LYS A 623 29.23 13.54 40.51
CA LYS A 623 28.69 14.45 41.55
C LYS A 623 27.67 15.45 40.98
N THR A 624 28.09 16.32 40.07
CA THR A 624 27.22 17.31 39.41
C THR A 624 26.03 16.64 38.73
N THR A 625 26.23 15.49 38.08
CA THR A 625 25.13 14.73 37.45
C THR A 625 24.11 14.27 38.50
N THR A 626 24.56 13.76 39.65
CA THR A 626 23.69 13.35 40.75
C THR A 626 22.90 14.55 41.30
N LEU A 627 23.57 15.68 41.52
CA LEU A 627 22.92 16.92 41.99
C LEU A 627 21.89 17.46 40.99
N ARG A 628 22.21 17.46 39.68
CA ARG A 628 21.26 17.88 38.62
C ARG A 628 20.00 17.00 38.59
N VAL A 629 20.12 15.70 38.87
CA VAL A 629 18.94 14.83 38.99
C VAL A 629 18.15 15.16 40.26
N LEU A 630 18.84 15.37 41.39
CA LEU A 630 18.23 15.71 42.69
C LEU A 630 17.39 16.99 42.64
N VAL A 631 17.82 18.00 41.87
CA VAL A 631 17.07 19.26 41.73
C VAL A 631 16.10 19.24 40.54
N GLY A 632 15.97 18.10 39.85
CA GLY A 632 15.03 17.92 38.74
C GLY A 632 15.43 18.62 37.42
N LEU A 633 16.69 19.03 37.25
CA LEU A 633 17.18 19.63 35.99
C LEU A 633 17.32 18.60 34.87
N ILE A 634 17.65 17.35 35.22
CA ILE A 634 17.74 16.22 34.27
C ILE A 634 17.01 15.00 34.82
N ARG A 635 16.56 14.11 33.93
CA ARG A 635 15.88 12.87 34.32
C ARG A 635 16.87 11.71 34.48
N PRO A 636 16.69 10.83 35.49
CA PRO A 636 17.45 9.60 35.60
C PRO A 636 17.08 8.64 34.47
N THR A 637 18.00 7.75 34.10
CA THR A 637 17.76 6.64 33.18
C THR A 637 17.09 5.48 33.92
N ALA A 638 17.52 5.20 35.15
CA ALA A 638 16.87 4.30 36.09
C ALA A 638 17.10 4.77 37.55
N GLY A 639 16.40 4.18 38.50
CA GLY A 639 16.43 4.60 39.90
C GLY A 639 15.46 5.74 40.21
N VAL A 640 15.39 6.10 41.49
CA VAL A 640 14.48 7.12 42.01
C VAL A 640 15.16 7.98 43.07
N ILE A 641 14.81 9.27 43.08
CA ILE A 641 15.18 10.20 44.15
C ILE A 641 13.90 10.65 44.82
N HIS A 642 13.86 10.58 46.14
CA HIS A 642 12.78 11.13 46.96
C HIS A 642 13.32 12.28 47.81
N VAL A 643 12.49 13.30 47.97
CA VAL A 643 12.71 14.42 48.88
C VAL A 643 11.49 14.45 49.80
N PHE A 644 11.68 14.24 51.10
CA PHE A 644 10.56 14.10 52.06
C PHE A 644 9.48 13.12 51.59
N GLY A 645 9.89 11.97 51.07
CA GLY A 645 9.00 10.92 50.55
C GLY A 645 8.38 11.20 49.19
N GLU A 646 8.49 12.41 48.62
CA GLU A 646 7.97 12.72 47.30
C GLU A 646 9.00 12.48 46.20
N PRO A 647 8.64 11.83 45.08
CA PRO A 647 9.58 11.55 43.99
C PRO A 647 9.96 12.82 43.24
N VAL A 648 11.26 13.04 43.09
CA VAL A 648 11.83 14.15 42.33
C VAL A 648 11.65 13.91 40.83
N ARG A 649 11.10 14.92 40.16
CA ARG A 649 11.01 15.01 38.71
C ARG A 649 11.02 16.48 38.28
N PRO A 650 11.34 16.79 37.01
CA PRO A 650 11.19 18.16 36.51
C PRO A 650 9.79 18.71 36.82
N GLY A 651 9.74 19.84 37.55
CA GLY A 651 8.50 20.49 37.98
C GLY A 651 7.72 19.79 39.09
N ALA A 652 8.35 18.93 39.92
CA ALA A 652 7.71 18.40 41.12
C ALA A 652 7.49 19.52 42.17
N ALA A 653 6.34 19.49 42.86
CA ALA A 653 6.02 20.48 43.90
C ALA A 653 7.05 20.48 45.04
N VAL A 654 7.58 19.31 45.39
CA VAL A 654 8.63 19.16 46.41
C VAL A 654 9.91 19.95 46.12
N LEU A 655 10.19 20.30 44.86
CA LEU A 655 11.34 21.14 44.50
C LEU A 655 11.26 22.54 45.12
N ALA A 656 10.07 23.01 45.50
CA ALA A 656 9.93 24.27 46.23
C ALA A 656 10.56 24.24 47.64
N ARG A 657 10.81 23.04 48.18
CA ARG A 657 11.49 22.81 49.47
C ARG A 657 13.01 22.69 49.33
N LEU A 658 13.53 22.81 48.09
CA LEU A 658 14.94 22.71 47.74
C LEU A 658 15.46 24.06 47.24
N GLY A 659 16.58 24.50 47.80
CA GLY A 659 17.42 25.57 47.28
C GLY A 659 18.58 24.99 46.51
N ALA A 660 18.92 25.54 45.34
CA ALA A 660 19.99 24.98 44.52
C ALA A 660 20.92 26.03 43.91
N PHE A 661 22.22 25.74 43.94
CA PHE A 661 23.26 26.47 43.22
C PHE A 661 24.15 25.46 42.48
N ILE A 662 23.93 25.31 41.17
CA ILE A 662 24.62 24.32 40.31
C ILE A 662 25.17 25.07 39.08
N GLU A 663 26.40 24.75 38.64
CA GLU A 663 27.08 25.34 37.45
C GLU A 663 27.41 26.84 37.51
N GLY A 664 27.46 27.42 38.71
CA GLY A 664 27.89 28.80 38.92
C GLY A 664 26.82 29.86 38.57
N PRO A 665 27.07 31.13 38.91
CA PRO A 665 26.02 32.15 38.92
C PRO A 665 25.84 32.86 37.56
N GLY A 666 24.65 32.76 36.96
CA GLY A 666 24.24 33.47 35.74
C GLY A 666 23.57 34.82 35.99
N PHE A 667 24.21 35.74 36.72
CA PHE A 667 23.61 37.03 37.06
C PHE A 667 23.68 38.08 35.95
N LEU A 668 22.68 38.96 35.91
CA LEU A 668 22.67 40.15 35.05
C LEU A 668 23.66 41.19 35.60
N PRO A 669 24.77 41.48 34.88
CA PRO A 669 25.90 42.24 35.44
C PRO A 669 25.59 43.73 35.65
N HIS A 670 24.59 44.28 34.95
CA HIS A 670 24.23 45.68 35.02
C HIS A 670 23.24 46.01 36.17
N LEU A 671 22.59 44.98 36.72
CA LEU A 671 21.68 45.09 37.86
C LEU A 671 22.42 44.96 39.19
N SER A 672 21.86 45.50 40.26
CA SER A 672 22.32 45.27 41.63
C SER A 672 22.13 43.81 42.04
N GLY A 673 22.82 43.38 43.10
CA GLY A 673 22.58 42.06 43.67
C GLY A 673 21.12 41.90 44.11
N ARG A 674 20.54 42.94 44.74
CA ARG A 674 19.12 42.93 45.15
C ARG A 674 18.15 42.79 43.98
N GLU A 675 18.41 43.51 42.88
CA GLU A 675 17.59 43.44 41.68
C GLU A 675 17.66 42.05 41.01
N ASN A 676 18.83 41.42 40.99
CA ASN A 676 18.98 40.05 40.50
C ASN A 676 18.15 39.05 41.33
N LEU A 677 18.21 39.14 42.67
CA LEU A 677 17.46 38.24 43.54
C LEU A 677 15.94 38.43 43.41
N ARG A 678 15.47 39.69 43.31
CA ARG A 678 14.05 39.98 43.08
C ARG A 678 13.56 39.45 41.74
N LEU A 679 14.35 39.63 40.68
CA LEU A 679 14.01 39.12 39.35
C LEU A 679 13.94 37.59 39.34
N PHE A 680 14.88 36.92 40.00
CA PHE A 680 14.86 35.47 40.15
C PHE A 680 13.62 34.99 40.90
N TRP A 681 13.30 35.62 42.03
CA TRP A 681 12.12 35.25 42.83
C TRP A 681 10.82 35.43 42.04
N ALA A 682 10.66 36.57 41.35
CA ALA A 682 9.48 36.83 40.52
C ALA A 682 9.27 35.77 39.43
N ALA A 683 10.36 35.23 38.86
CA ALA A 683 10.30 34.17 37.86
C ALA A 683 9.78 32.83 38.41
N THR A 684 9.81 32.61 39.73
CA THR A 684 9.23 31.41 40.37
C THR A 684 7.70 31.46 40.44
N GLY A 685 7.09 32.65 40.31
CA GLY A 685 5.65 32.86 40.43
C GLY A 685 5.10 32.78 41.87
N ARG A 686 5.99 32.72 42.87
CA ARG A 686 5.64 32.70 44.31
C ARG A 686 5.42 34.12 44.83
N ALA A 687 4.69 34.25 45.94
CA ALA A 687 4.42 35.55 46.56
C ALA A 687 5.70 36.19 47.13
N ASP A 688 5.82 37.51 47.09
CA ASP A 688 7.05 38.23 47.50
C ASP A 688 7.38 38.09 49.00
N ASP A 689 6.37 37.88 49.84
CA ASP A 689 6.52 37.68 51.28
C ASP A 689 7.09 36.29 51.63
N GLU A 690 6.93 35.30 50.76
CA GLU A 690 7.54 33.97 50.90
C GLU A 690 9.06 33.95 50.62
N ALA A 691 9.65 35.05 50.16
CA ALA A 691 11.05 35.07 49.73
C ALA A 691 12.08 35.12 50.86
N ASP A 692 11.68 35.61 52.05
CA ASP A 692 12.56 35.82 53.21
C ASP A 692 13.89 36.52 52.86
N PHE A 693 13.82 37.58 52.04
CA PHE A 693 14.99 38.28 51.50
C PHE A 693 15.98 38.72 52.58
N ASP A 694 15.50 39.30 53.68
CA ASP A 694 16.38 39.87 54.70
C ASP A 694 17.17 38.79 55.43
N THR A 695 16.52 37.67 55.79
CA THR A 695 17.17 36.52 56.42
C THR A 695 18.17 35.85 55.49
N ALA A 696 17.81 35.63 54.22
CA ALA A 696 18.72 35.04 53.23
C ALA A 696 19.96 35.92 52.98
N LEU A 697 19.80 37.25 52.98
CA LEU A 697 20.89 38.21 52.82
C LEU A 697 21.80 38.32 54.05
N ASP A 698 21.23 38.28 55.25
CA ASP A 698 21.97 38.26 56.51
C ASP A 698 22.85 37.01 56.62
N ILE A 699 22.28 35.84 56.29
CA ILE A 699 23.02 34.57 56.29
C ILE A 699 24.14 34.62 55.25
N ALA A 700 23.88 35.10 54.04
CA ALA A 700 24.89 35.18 52.97
C ALA A 700 26.00 36.22 53.19
N GLY A 701 25.85 37.14 54.15
CA GLY A 701 26.92 38.04 54.58
C GLY A 701 27.40 39.04 53.51
N LEU A 702 26.51 39.57 52.66
CA LEU A 702 26.85 40.55 51.60
C LEU A 702 26.79 42.02 52.06
N GLY A 703 26.14 42.30 53.18
CA GLY A 703 26.00 43.65 53.76
C GLY A 703 25.50 44.70 52.76
N THR A 704 26.06 45.91 52.80
CA THR A 704 25.69 47.02 51.89
C THR A 704 26.10 46.78 50.43
N SER A 705 26.90 45.75 50.16
CA SER A 705 27.33 45.45 48.79
C SER A 705 26.17 44.99 47.89
N ILE A 706 25.08 44.51 48.48
CA ILE A 706 23.89 44.03 47.74
C ILE A 706 23.27 45.10 46.82
N GLU A 707 23.43 46.38 47.16
CA GLU A 707 22.93 47.52 46.37
C GLU A 707 23.85 47.88 45.19
N ARG A 708 25.09 47.37 45.16
CA ARG A 708 26.04 47.61 44.07
C ARG A 708 25.75 46.69 42.88
N ARG A 709 26.04 47.18 41.66
CA ARG A 709 25.90 46.40 40.41
C ARG A 709 26.82 45.18 40.41
N VAL A 710 26.30 44.02 40.00
CA VAL A 710 27.01 42.72 40.03
C VAL A 710 28.28 42.72 39.16
N LYS A 711 28.37 43.55 38.12
CA LYS A 711 29.63 43.73 37.35
C LYS A 711 30.83 44.14 38.20
N THR A 712 30.60 44.77 39.36
CA THR A 712 31.65 45.23 40.28
C THR A 712 32.01 44.19 41.34
N TYR A 713 31.35 43.03 41.35
CA TYR A 713 31.55 42.00 42.35
C TYR A 713 32.81 41.18 42.04
N SER A 714 33.57 40.86 43.07
CA SER A 714 34.61 39.83 43.00
C SER A 714 33.97 38.45 42.75
N HIS A 715 34.80 37.46 42.42
CA HIS A 715 34.32 36.09 42.24
C HIS A 715 33.60 35.57 43.51
N GLY A 716 34.19 35.75 44.69
CA GLY A 716 33.57 35.34 45.95
C GLY A 716 32.28 36.08 46.29
N MET A 717 32.17 37.37 45.95
CA MET A 717 30.90 38.10 46.10
C MET A 717 29.80 37.55 45.18
N LYS A 718 30.14 37.11 43.96
CA LYS A 718 29.19 36.47 43.05
C LYS A 718 28.76 35.09 43.56
N GLN A 719 29.66 34.33 44.15
CA GLN A 719 29.31 33.05 44.77
C GLN A 719 28.38 33.21 45.98
N ARG A 720 28.66 34.18 46.87
CA ARG A 720 27.75 34.51 47.98
C ARG A 720 26.38 34.96 47.50
N LEU A 721 26.31 35.74 46.42
CA LEU A 721 25.03 36.11 45.82
C LEU A 721 24.29 34.88 45.25
N GLY A 722 25.02 33.92 44.66
CA GLY A 722 24.49 32.62 44.20
C GLY A 722 23.89 31.81 45.34
N ILE A 723 24.54 31.80 46.49
CA ILE A 723 24.06 31.10 47.68
C ILE A 723 22.88 31.83 48.31
N ALA A 724 22.91 33.17 48.38
CA ALA A 724 21.76 33.96 48.80
C ALA A 724 20.53 33.66 47.92
N GLN A 725 20.72 33.55 46.60
CA GLN A 725 19.66 33.15 45.67
C GLN A 725 19.11 31.76 45.98
N ALA A 726 19.98 30.79 46.27
CA ALA A 726 19.57 29.44 46.64
C ALA A 726 18.86 29.37 48.01
N MET A 727 19.09 30.34 48.90
CA MET A 727 18.46 30.43 50.22
C MET A 727 17.12 31.17 50.25
N LEU A 728 16.67 31.77 49.14
CA LEU A 728 15.38 32.46 49.08
C LEU A 728 14.23 31.50 49.40
N GLY A 729 13.33 31.93 50.28
CA GLY A 729 12.25 31.10 50.86
C GLY A 729 12.72 30.05 51.86
N LEU A 730 13.97 30.17 52.33
CA LEU A 730 14.59 29.36 53.38
C LEU A 730 14.32 27.84 53.28
N PRO A 731 14.62 27.24 52.11
CA PRO A 731 14.29 25.84 51.82
C PRO A 731 14.89 24.88 52.85
N GLU A 732 14.16 23.81 53.16
CA GLU A 732 14.58 22.81 54.13
C GLU A 732 15.85 22.05 53.72
N VAL A 733 16.15 22.00 52.41
CA VAL A 733 17.34 21.38 51.86
C VAL A 733 18.04 22.34 50.90
N LEU A 734 19.33 22.59 51.13
CA LEU A 734 20.18 23.41 50.27
C LEU A 734 21.19 22.53 49.52
N VAL A 735 21.25 22.64 48.19
CA VAL A 735 22.11 21.83 47.32
C VAL A 735 23.10 22.73 46.58
N LEU A 736 24.40 22.54 46.81
CA LEU A 736 25.46 23.41 46.28
C LEU A 736 26.52 22.59 45.53
N ASP A 737 26.79 22.95 44.28
CA ASP A 737 27.83 22.31 43.46
C ASP A 737 29.12 23.16 43.49
N GLU A 738 30.18 22.62 44.11
CA GLU A 738 31.49 23.26 44.28
C GLU A 738 31.46 24.74 44.71
N PRO A 739 30.78 25.10 45.83
CA PRO A 739 30.55 26.49 46.22
C PRO A 739 31.80 27.25 46.67
N THR A 740 32.94 26.59 46.80
CA THR A 740 34.22 27.13 47.26
C THR A 740 35.30 27.17 46.19
N ASN A 741 34.99 26.68 44.98
CA ASN A 741 35.95 26.64 43.89
C ASN A 741 36.37 28.06 43.49
N GLY A 742 37.68 28.30 43.36
CA GLY A 742 38.22 29.63 42.98
C GLY A 742 38.16 30.70 44.07
N LEU A 743 37.89 30.35 45.33
CA LEU A 743 37.99 31.24 46.49
C LEU A 743 39.38 31.20 47.13
N ASP A 744 39.78 32.31 47.76
CA ASP A 744 40.98 32.33 48.61
C ASP A 744 40.69 31.70 50.00
N PRO A 745 41.72 31.26 50.77
CA PRO A 745 41.49 30.57 52.04
C PRO A 745 40.61 31.34 53.06
N PRO A 746 40.72 32.67 53.21
CA PRO A 746 39.79 33.44 54.04
C PRO A 746 38.33 33.36 53.56
N GLN A 747 38.08 33.45 52.25
CA GLN A 747 36.72 33.36 51.69
C GLN A 747 36.13 31.94 51.85
N ILE A 748 36.96 30.89 51.79
CA ILE A 748 36.54 29.50 52.06
C ILE A 748 36.11 29.34 53.52
N ALA A 749 36.88 29.88 54.47
CA ALA A 749 36.54 29.82 55.89
C ALA A 749 35.22 30.56 56.22
N GLU A 750 34.99 31.71 55.58
CA GLU A 750 33.74 32.45 55.72
C GLU A 750 32.55 31.73 55.06
N MET A 751 32.76 31.10 53.91
CA MET A 751 31.74 30.29 53.24
C MET A 751 31.29 29.11 54.10
N ARG A 752 32.24 28.41 54.71
CA ARG A 752 31.97 27.32 55.66
C ARG A 752 31.05 27.78 56.80
N GLU A 753 31.33 28.95 57.35
CA GLU A 753 30.52 29.51 58.44
C GLU A 753 29.09 29.81 58.00
N VAL A 754 28.88 30.27 56.76
CA VAL A 754 27.54 30.45 56.16
C VAL A 754 26.79 29.11 56.08
N LEU A 755 27.44 28.05 55.59
CA LEU A 755 26.82 26.72 55.46
C LEU A 755 26.50 26.11 56.83
N ARG A 756 27.40 26.27 57.81
CA ARG A 756 27.21 25.79 59.18
C ARG A 756 26.04 26.49 59.86
N ARG A 757 25.97 27.83 59.81
CA ARG A 757 24.84 28.60 60.38
C ARG A 757 23.51 28.22 59.74
N TYR A 758 23.49 27.95 58.44
CA TYR A 758 22.28 27.46 57.77
C TYR A 758 21.85 26.10 58.30
N ALA A 759 22.78 25.16 58.49
CA ALA A 759 22.48 23.83 59.02
C ALA A 759 22.05 23.84 60.51
N GLU A 760 22.65 24.70 61.33
CA GLU A 760 22.31 24.86 62.76
C GLU A 760 20.86 25.30 63.00
N SER A 761 20.24 25.91 62.00
CA SER A 761 18.82 26.24 62.01
C SER A 761 17.88 25.03 61.80
N GLY A 762 18.42 23.81 61.79
CA GLY A 762 17.70 22.55 61.60
C GLY A 762 17.50 22.13 60.14
N ARG A 763 18.13 22.86 59.21
CA ARG A 763 18.05 22.62 57.75
C ARG A 763 19.18 21.72 57.29
N THR A 764 19.01 21.08 56.14
CA THR A 764 19.99 20.14 55.57
C THR A 764 20.78 20.81 54.45
N VAL A 765 22.08 20.55 54.37
CA VAL A 765 22.95 21.07 53.30
C VAL A 765 23.64 19.90 52.60
N VAL A 766 23.56 19.87 51.27
CA VAL A 766 24.27 18.91 50.41
C VAL A 766 25.23 19.71 49.54
N VAL A 767 26.53 19.48 49.72
CA VAL A 767 27.59 20.20 49.00
C VAL A 767 28.43 19.21 48.21
N SER A 768 28.82 19.53 46.97
CA SER A 768 29.89 18.79 46.28
C SER A 768 31.22 19.50 46.48
N SER A 769 32.30 18.74 46.71
CA SER A 769 33.67 19.27 46.69
C SER A 769 34.64 18.19 46.21
N HIS A 770 35.76 18.61 45.65
CA HIS A 770 36.91 17.76 45.35
C HIS A 770 38.07 17.99 46.33
N LEU A 771 37.94 18.95 47.26
CA LEU A 771 38.94 19.30 48.26
C LEU A 771 38.60 18.66 49.60
N LEU A 772 39.39 17.65 50.01
CA LEU A 772 39.11 16.90 51.22
C LEU A 772 39.23 17.71 52.50
N ALA A 773 40.25 18.57 52.60
CA ALA A 773 40.47 19.43 53.76
C ALA A 773 39.29 20.38 54.02
N GLU A 774 38.54 20.74 52.97
CA GLU A 774 37.34 21.56 53.09
C GLU A 774 36.17 20.76 53.66
N VAL A 775 36.00 19.53 53.17
CA VAL A 775 34.94 18.61 53.58
C VAL A 775 35.12 18.18 55.03
N GLU A 776 36.34 17.84 55.47
CA GLU A 776 36.66 17.50 56.85
C GLU A 776 36.25 18.58 57.85
N GLN A 777 36.41 19.84 57.48
CA GLN A 777 36.20 20.97 58.38
C GLN A 777 34.77 21.54 58.31
N THR A 778 33.98 21.16 57.29
CA THR A 778 32.66 21.76 57.01
C THR A 778 31.52 20.75 57.11
N CYS A 779 31.75 19.48 56.73
CA CYS A 779 30.72 18.48 56.61
C CYS A 779 30.63 17.61 57.86
N THR A 780 29.42 17.23 58.22
CA THR A 780 29.16 16.22 59.27
C THR A 780 29.26 14.80 58.73
N HIS A 781 28.89 14.61 57.46
CA HIS A 781 28.84 13.34 56.75
C HIS A 781 29.39 13.49 55.34
N VAL A 782 29.89 12.39 54.77
CA VAL A 782 30.42 12.37 53.40
C VAL A 782 29.88 11.19 52.61
N VAL A 783 29.77 11.42 51.31
CA VAL A 783 29.41 10.44 50.29
C VAL A 783 30.54 10.44 49.27
N VAL A 784 31.37 9.41 49.28
CA VAL A 784 32.53 9.28 48.40
C VAL A 784 32.09 8.60 47.10
N MET A 785 32.33 9.29 45.97
CA MET A 785 31.97 8.84 44.64
C MET A 785 33.20 8.71 43.75
N HIS A 786 33.24 7.67 42.92
CA HIS A 786 34.28 7.46 41.92
C HIS A 786 33.66 6.80 40.66
N ARG A 787 33.99 7.34 39.47
CA ARG A 787 33.48 6.86 38.16
C ARG A 787 31.95 6.61 38.12
N GLY A 788 31.17 7.48 38.76
CA GLY A 788 29.72 7.40 38.76
C GLY A 788 29.14 6.42 39.79
N ARG A 789 29.96 5.75 40.60
CA ARG A 789 29.55 4.77 41.62
C ARG A 789 29.79 5.30 43.03
N LEU A 790 29.04 4.78 44.00
CA LEU A 790 29.24 5.02 45.42
C LEU A 790 30.38 4.13 45.94
N VAL A 791 31.37 4.74 46.60
CA VAL A 791 32.51 4.04 47.21
C VAL A 791 32.28 3.87 48.72
N ALA A 792 31.87 4.94 49.41
CA ALA A 792 31.60 4.93 50.84
C ALA A 792 30.60 6.04 51.22
N ALA A 793 29.84 5.86 52.31
CA ALA A 793 28.99 6.90 52.89
C ALA A 793 28.92 6.76 54.42
N GLY A 794 29.03 7.86 55.16
CA GLY A 794 29.05 7.83 56.62
C GLY A 794 29.40 9.18 57.25
N SER A 795 29.54 9.22 58.59
CA SER A 795 30.02 10.43 59.28
C SER A 795 31.50 10.68 58.95
N VAL A 796 31.93 11.95 58.96
CA VAL A 796 33.33 12.29 58.71
C VAL A 796 34.25 11.62 59.74
N SER A 797 33.83 11.53 61.00
CA SER A 797 34.62 10.87 62.05
C SER A 797 34.82 9.37 61.82
N ASP A 798 33.82 8.68 61.25
CA ASP A 798 33.89 7.25 60.97
C ASP A 798 34.84 6.95 59.80
N ILE A 799 34.93 7.89 58.85
CA ILE A 799 35.73 7.74 57.63
C ILE A 799 37.16 8.29 57.79
N ALA A 800 37.35 9.33 58.61
CA ALA A 800 38.64 10.04 58.79
C ALA A 800 39.46 9.60 60.02
N GLY A 801 38.81 9.01 61.05
CA GLY A 801 39.45 8.65 62.33
C GLY A 801 39.73 9.85 63.25
N ALA A 802 39.24 9.80 64.50
CA ALA A 802 39.19 10.94 65.45
C ALA A 802 40.52 11.71 65.67
N GLY A 803 40.40 13.05 65.71
CA GLY A 803 41.49 14.02 65.81
C GLY A 803 42.21 14.11 67.16
N GLY A 804 43.53 14.17 67.08
CA GLY A 804 44.49 14.48 68.16
C GLY A 804 45.77 15.05 67.56
N VAL A 805 46.61 15.71 68.36
CA VAL A 805 47.89 16.28 67.89
C VAL A 805 48.88 15.14 67.62
N GLN A 806 49.35 15.03 66.38
CA GLN A 806 50.36 14.04 65.97
C GLN A 806 51.73 14.70 65.83
N LEU A 807 52.76 14.02 66.36
CA LEU A 807 54.15 14.47 66.30
C LEU A 807 54.96 13.46 65.48
N ALA A 808 55.54 13.90 64.37
CA ALA A 808 56.48 13.08 63.61
C ALA A 808 57.84 13.06 64.33
N VAL A 809 58.31 11.86 64.66
CA VAL A 809 59.55 11.63 65.41
C VAL A 809 60.28 10.42 64.85
N GLU A 810 61.61 10.45 64.82
CA GLU A 810 62.42 9.32 64.33
C GLU A 810 62.42 8.13 65.31
N GLU A 811 62.28 8.40 66.61
CA GLU A 811 62.26 7.39 67.67
C GLU A 811 60.93 7.42 68.46
N PRO A 812 59.84 6.80 67.95
CA PRO A 812 58.49 6.91 68.51
C PRO A 812 58.36 6.39 69.95
N ASP A 813 59.06 5.30 70.30
CA ASP A 813 59.04 4.75 71.65
C ASP A 813 59.71 5.67 72.68
N ARG A 814 60.72 6.42 72.25
CA ARG A 814 61.42 7.39 73.10
C ARG A 814 60.57 8.64 73.31
N ALA A 815 59.92 9.13 72.25
CA ALA A 815 59.01 10.27 72.33
C ALA A 815 57.80 9.99 73.24
N ALA A 816 57.21 8.80 73.15
CA ALA A 816 56.11 8.39 74.02
C ALA A 816 56.50 8.40 75.51
N LYS A 817 57.71 7.96 75.85
CA LYS A 817 58.23 8.01 77.24
C LYS A 817 58.44 9.44 77.75
N VAL A 818 58.94 10.34 76.91
CA VAL A 818 59.14 11.76 77.27
C VAL A 818 57.79 12.44 77.52
N LEU A 819 56.81 12.22 76.64
CA LEU A 819 55.47 12.79 76.78
C LEU A 819 54.74 12.25 78.03
N ALA A 820 54.88 10.95 78.31
CA ALA A 820 54.34 10.34 79.52
C ALA A 820 54.96 10.92 80.81
N ALA A 821 56.27 11.20 80.82
CA ALA A 821 56.94 11.85 81.95
C ALA A 821 56.47 13.31 82.19
N ALA A 822 55.96 13.98 81.14
CA ALA A 822 55.34 15.30 81.22
C ALA A 822 53.83 15.26 81.54
N GLY A 823 53.26 14.07 81.81
CA GLY A 823 51.83 13.91 82.13
C GLY A 823 50.89 13.90 80.92
N ILE A 824 51.42 13.78 79.70
CA ILE A 824 50.64 13.76 78.47
C ILE A 824 50.53 12.32 77.97
N ALA A 825 49.32 11.77 77.92
CA ALA A 825 49.08 10.43 77.39
C ALA A 825 49.30 10.40 75.88
N ALA A 826 50.31 9.63 75.42
CA ALA A 826 50.66 9.48 74.01
C ALA A 826 50.83 8.00 73.65
N HIS A 827 50.39 7.60 72.46
CA HIS A 827 50.46 6.22 71.97
C HIS A 827 51.10 6.23 70.58
N PRO A 828 52.11 5.38 70.29
CA PRO A 828 52.65 5.25 68.95
C PRO A 828 51.55 4.77 68.00
N VAL A 829 51.26 5.55 66.97
CA VAL A 829 50.39 5.14 65.87
C VAL A 829 51.22 5.09 64.59
N PRO A 830 50.99 4.13 63.69
CA PRO A 830 51.43 4.26 62.30
C PRO A 830 50.91 5.62 61.78
N ALA A 831 51.73 6.37 61.05
CA ALA A 831 51.35 7.71 60.55
C ALA A 831 49.91 7.66 60.02
N ARG A 832 48.96 8.34 60.67
CA ARG A 832 47.57 8.21 60.24
C ARG A 832 47.44 8.90 58.91
N ARG A 833 47.00 8.10 57.96
CA ARG A 833 46.47 8.47 56.66
C ARG A 833 45.44 9.60 56.84
N ALA A 834 45.68 10.75 56.23
CA ALA A 834 44.64 11.78 56.11
C ALA A 834 43.41 11.18 55.39
N LEU A 835 42.25 11.84 55.42
CA LEU A 835 41.10 11.40 54.61
C LEU A 835 41.50 11.31 53.12
N GLU A 836 42.54 12.07 52.72
CA GLU A 836 43.24 12.00 51.42
C GLU A 836 43.91 10.66 51.18
N ASP A 837 44.63 10.12 52.15
CA ASP A 837 45.28 8.82 52.02
C ASP A 837 44.24 7.68 52.05
N VAL A 838 43.17 7.79 52.87
CA VAL A 838 42.04 6.83 52.87
C VAL A 838 41.29 6.85 51.55
N PHE A 839 41.09 8.04 50.98
CA PHE A 839 40.47 8.22 49.68
C PHE A 839 41.34 7.67 48.55
N LEU A 840 42.66 7.90 48.60
CA LEU A 840 43.60 7.33 47.63
C LEU A 840 43.64 5.80 47.71
N ASP A 841 43.60 5.20 48.90
CA ASP A 841 43.52 3.74 49.04
C ASP A 841 42.20 3.17 48.50
N LEU A 842 41.06 3.75 48.90
CA LEU A 842 39.72 3.31 48.45
C LEU A 842 39.53 3.43 46.93
N VAL A 843 40.26 4.34 46.28
CA VAL A 843 40.23 4.53 44.82
C VAL A 843 41.32 3.71 44.11
N ALA A 844 42.41 3.33 44.79
CA ALA A 844 43.53 2.56 44.22
C ALA A 844 43.37 1.04 44.30
N GLU A 845 42.50 0.50 45.17
CA GLU A 845 42.36 -0.96 45.41
C GLU A 845 41.59 -1.75 44.32
N GLU A 846 41.07 -1.14 43.25
CA GLU A 846 40.53 -1.91 42.12
C GLU A 846 41.60 -2.18 41.04
N PRO A 847 41.97 -3.45 40.77
CA PRO A 847 42.88 -3.78 39.67
C PRO A 847 42.24 -3.40 38.32
N ARG A 848 43.08 -2.87 37.42
CA ARG A 848 42.71 -2.41 36.07
C ARG A 848 41.98 -3.46 35.23
#